data_AF-A0A356CTR6-F1
#
_entry.id   AF-A0A356CTR6-F1
#
_cell.length_a   1.000
_cell.length_b   1.000
_cell.length_c   1.000
_cell.angle_alpha   90.00
_cell.angle_beta   90.00
_cell.angle_gamma   90.00
#
_symmetry.space_group_name_H-M   'P 1'
#
loop_
_entity.id
_entity.type
_entity.pdbx_description
1 polymer ?
#
loop_
_entity_poly.entity_id
_entity_poly.type
_entity_poly.pdbx_seq_one_letter_code
_entity_poly.pdbx_strand_id
1 'polypeptide(L)'
;FAIVGIAKKDKQLIVEDSLLKKDVVHMDLSILLGKPPKMIRHVKRKERTLKSVNIENIDIKDAAYRVLRYPAVANKMFLIHIGDRSVTGLIARDQLVGPWQVPVADVAVTLSSFDSILGEAFAIGEKTPIAMIDARASVRMALGEAITNLSAASIQHLEDIKLSANWMASAGHEGEDAALFDAVEEIGMHLCPDLGISIPVGKDSMSMKTTWLDQEKEKTVVSPVSLIVSAFAPVFDARKTLTPALNRNLKDSRLIYIDLGLGKNRLGASSFNLVFNEVGDIPPTLDDAKTLKVFFQLIQTLKNENMIEAYHDRSDGGLFTTLTEMAFAGRCGLNIDLTECGSDIKAILFNEELGAVIQVKKENISSVLTKCNVAINQNAFLIGSINSDQTIHIKHKNKTVFEDTRSNLQSAWTETSFKMQSIRDNPKCALEEFSIISDDLDPGLNPKFDFEIPQSFAIKKTKPKIAILREQGVNGHVEMASAFSTAGFEAHDVHMSDIIDGRKFLKDFSALVACGGFSYGDVLGAGEGWAKSILFNSKTRDAFEAFFLRPDTIALGICNGCQMMSNLKEIIPGSDLWPHFVKNKSEQFEARFVSVEILKSNSIFFDGMHGAVLPIAVAHGEGFTEYQTQNQMNDVLNHQLATLRYVDNYHKGTSTYPMNPNGSPNGITGFTSANGRFSIMMPHPERVYRAVQNSWHPETWDGLAPWYKMFANAYQFFN
;
A
#
# COMPACT_ATOMS: atom_id res chain seq x y z
N PHE A 1 7.22 -31.60 -10.60
CA PHE A 1 6.90 -32.24 -9.31
C PHE A 1 7.46 -33.66 -9.31
N ALA A 2 7.63 -34.27 -8.14
CA ALA A 2 8.05 -35.68 -8.03
C ALA A 2 7.10 -36.42 -7.08
N ILE A 3 6.78 -37.67 -7.40
CA ILE A 3 6.05 -38.56 -6.49
C ILE A 3 7.09 -39.14 -5.52
N VAL A 4 7.02 -38.74 -4.25
CA VAL A 4 7.98 -39.15 -3.21
C VAL A 4 7.41 -40.18 -2.23
N GLY A 5 6.15 -40.61 -2.42
CA GLY A 5 5.53 -41.60 -1.56
C GLY A 5 4.08 -41.89 -1.94
N ILE A 6 3.49 -42.85 -1.23
CA ILE A 6 2.09 -43.25 -1.34
C ILE A 6 1.45 -43.30 0.04
N ALA A 7 0.18 -42.91 0.15
CA ALA A 7 -0.58 -43.10 1.38
C ALA A 7 -1.06 -44.55 1.47
N LYS A 8 -0.79 -45.22 2.60
CA LYS A 8 -1.24 -46.59 2.88
C LYS A 8 -2.21 -46.62 4.06
N LYS A 9 -2.90 -47.75 4.22
CA LYS A 9 -3.87 -47.96 5.32
C LYS A 9 -3.20 -48.26 6.66
N ASP A 10 -2.01 -48.86 6.63
CA ASP A 10 -1.20 -49.07 7.82
C ASP A 10 -0.67 -47.73 8.32
N LYS A 11 -0.75 -47.50 9.63
CA LYS A 11 -0.32 -46.23 10.25
C LYS A 11 1.20 -46.19 10.43
N GLN A 12 1.95 -46.58 9.41
CA GLN A 12 3.41 -46.59 9.43
C GLN A 12 3.99 -45.49 8.53
N LEU A 13 5.07 -44.87 9.00
CA LEU A 13 5.95 -44.05 8.18
C LEU A 13 7.15 -44.90 7.77
N ILE A 14 7.26 -45.14 6.47
CA ILE A 14 8.39 -45.81 5.85
C ILE A 14 9.05 -44.84 4.89
N VAL A 15 10.34 -44.57 5.10
CA VAL A 15 11.19 -43.82 4.16
C VAL A 15 12.25 -44.79 3.66
N GLU A 16 12.11 -45.19 2.40
CA GLU A 16 13.04 -46.10 1.74
C GLU A 16 14.16 -45.29 1.07
N ASP A 17 15.40 -45.73 1.27
CA ASP A 17 16.55 -45.25 0.51
C ASP A 17 16.91 -46.28 -0.57
N SER A 18 16.65 -45.95 -1.82
CA SER A 18 16.86 -46.85 -2.97
C SER A 18 18.34 -47.12 -3.25
N LEU A 19 19.25 -46.21 -2.88
CA LEU A 19 20.69 -46.40 -3.01
C LEU A 19 21.18 -47.40 -1.97
N LEU A 20 20.72 -47.25 -0.72
CA LEU A 20 21.10 -48.12 0.39
C LEU A 20 20.29 -49.41 0.46
N LYS A 21 19.22 -49.54 -0.34
CA LYS A 21 18.28 -50.66 -0.36
C LYS A 21 17.75 -51.02 1.02
N LYS A 22 17.39 -50.00 1.81
CA LYS A 22 16.91 -50.17 3.18
C LYS A 22 15.92 -49.07 3.56
N ASP A 23 15.14 -49.35 4.60
CA ASP A 23 14.27 -48.37 5.22
C ASP A 23 15.11 -47.52 6.19
N VAL A 24 15.31 -46.24 5.86
CA VAL A 24 16.04 -45.29 6.73
C VAL A 24 15.14 -44.75 7.85
N VAL A 25 13.82 -44.81 7.65
CA VAL A 25 12.82 -44.62 8.70
C VAL A 25 11.79 -45.73 8.54
N HIS A 26 11.52 -46.46 9.62
CA HIS A 26 10.41 -47.40 9.70
C HIS A 26 9.83 -47.36 11.10
N MET A 27 8.70 -46.68 11.26
CA MET A 27 8.05 -46.57 12.57
C MET A 27 6.53 -46.38 12.45
N ASP A 28 5.82 -46.72 13.53
CA ASP A 28 4.41 -46.35 13.67
C ASP A 28 4.28 -44.83 13.81
N LEU A 29 3.30 -44.24 13.14
CA LEU A 29 2.97 -42.82 13.26
C LEU A 29 2.66 -42.42 14.70
N SER A 30 2.16 -43.33 15.54
CA SER A 30 1.92 -43.06 16.96
C SER A 30 3.21 -42.79 17.74
N ILE A 31 4.35 -43.33 17.29
CA ILE A 31 5.65 -43.06 17.91
C ILE A 31 6.11 -41.64 17.55
N LEU A 32 5.96 -41.27 16.28
CA LEU A 32 6.36 -39.95 15.78
C LEU A 32 5.45 -38.82 16.27
N LEU A 33 4.14 -39.05 16.27
CA LEU A 33 3.10 -38.07 16.61
C LEU A 33 2.63 -38.18 18.06
N GLY A 34 3.17 -39.14 18.81
CA GLY A 34 2.91 -39.30 20.24
C GLY A 34 3.32 -38.03 20.98
N LYS A 35 2.41 -37.48 21.78
CA LYS A 35 2.67 -36.25 22.54
C LYS A 35 3.08 -36.59 23.97
N PRO A 36 4.11 -35.94 24.54
CA PRO A 36 4.37 -36.00 25.97
C PRO A 36 3.18 -35.40 26.76
N PRO A 37 3.13 -35.58 28.09
CA PRO A 37 2.13 -34.90 28.92
C PRO A 37 2.09 -33.40 28.67
N LYS A 38 0.91 -32.79 28.84
CA LYS A 38 0.75 -31.34 28.70
C LYS A 38 1.66 -30.60 29.69
N MET A 39 2.32 -29.55 29.22
CA MET A 39 3.14 -28.69 30.06
C MET A 39 2.28 -27.96 31.10
N ILE A 40 2.78 -27.88 32.33
CA ILE A 40 2.20 -27.07 33.42
C ILE A 40 3.23 -26.00 33.76
N ARG A 41 2.83 -24.72 33.74
CA ARG A 41 3.70 -23.59 34.10
C ARG A 41 3.21 -22.97 35.41
N HIS A 42 4.04 -23.04 36.45
CA HIS A 42 3.79 -22.37 37.72
C HIS A 42 4.51 -21.02 37.72
N VAL A 43 3.74 -19.95 37.55
CA VAL A 43 4.28 -18.60 37.31
C VAL A 43 3.69 -17.61 38.32
N LYS A 44 4.38 -16.50 38.53
CA LYS A 44 3.95 -15.43 39.44
C LYS A 44 3.84 -14.11 38.67
N ARG A 45 2.81 -13.33 39.00
CA ARG A 45 2.71 -11.94 38.56
C ARG A 45 3.81 -11.13 39.22
N LYS A 46 4.39 -10.19 38.47
CA LYS A 46 5.46 -9.30 38.93
C LYS A 46 4.90 -7.90 39.11
N GLU A 47 4.99 -7.36 40.33
CA GLU A 47 4.71 -5.95 40.57
C GLU A 47 5.83 -5.08 39.99
N ARG A 48 5.46 -3.99 39.33
CA ARG A 48 6.39 -3.07 38.67
C ARG A 48 6.38 -1.74 39.42
N THR A 49 7.56 -1.22 39.77
CA THR A 49 7.68 0.13 40.30
C THR A 49 7.79 1.11 39.13
N LEU A 50 6.67 1.75 38.81
CA LEU A 50 6.57 2.71 37.71
C LEU A 50 6.75 4.14 38.25
N LYS A 51 7.28 5.04 37.42
CA LYS A 51 7.50 6.44 37.78
C LYS A 51 6.67 7.33 36.87
N SER A 52 5.89 8.23 37.46
CA SER A 52 5.24 9.32 36.73
C SER A 52 6.29 10.23 36.09
N VAL A 53 6.06 10.66 34.85
CA VAL A 53 6.96 11.57 34.13
C VAL A 53 6.55 13.01 34.40
N ASN A 54 7.50 13.87 34.79
CA ASN A 54 7.24 15.31 34.85
C ASN A 54 7.44 15.93 33.47
N ILE A 55 6.34 16.37 32.86
CA ILE A 55 6.32 16.93 31.50
C ILE A 55 6.26 18.47 31.50
N GLU A 56 6.21 19.14 32.65
CA GLU A 56 5.96 20.58 32.76
C GLU A 56 7.02 21.42 32.03
N ASN A 57 8.29 21.01 32.10
CA ASN A 57 9.41 21.74 31.51
C ASN A 57 9.73 21.33 30.06
N ILE A 58 8.98 20.39 29.49
CA ILE A 58 9.16 19.97 28.10
C ILE A 58 8.55 21.03 27.17
N ASP A 59 9.34 21.51 26.21
CA ASP A 59 8.86 22.39 25.15
C ASP A 59 8.02 21.61 24.12
N ILE A 60 6.86 22.16 23.73
CA ILE A 60 5.93 21.48 22.81
C ILE A 60 6.55 21.35 21.42
N LYS A 61 7.32 22.35 20.98
CA LYS A 61 7.95 22.33 19.65
C LYS A 61 9.05 21.28 19.61
N ASP A 62 9.94 21.22 20.59
CA ASP A 62 10.93 20.15 20.70
C ASP A 62 10.26 18.76 20.72
N ALA A 63 9.22 18.57 21.54
CA ALA A 63 8.48 17.31 21.59
C ALA A 63 7.87 16.92 20.24
N ALA A 64 7.17 17.84 19.57
CA ALA A 64 6.60 17.62 18.24
C ALA A 64 7.64 17.15 17.23
N TYR A 65 8.78 17.82 17.16
CA TYR A 65 9.87 17.49 16.24
C TYR A 65 10.58 16.17 16.55
N ARG A 66 10.62 15.76 17.83
CA ARG A 66 11.15 14.44 18.21
C ARG A 66 10.16 13.33 17.90
N VAL A 67 8.89 13.52 18.22
CA VAL A 67 7.81 12.57 17.94
C VAL A 67 7.72 12.31 16.44
N LEU A 68 7.70 13.34 15.59
CA LEU A 68 7.66 13.16 14.13
C LEU A 68 8.88 12.40 13.58
N ARG A 69 10.04 12.46 14.24
CA ARG A 69 11.25 11.71 13.86
C ARG A 69 11.32 10.32 14.45
N TYR A 70 10.46 9.98 15.40
CA TYR A 70 10.42 8.65 16.00
C TYR A 70 10.01 7.64 14.92
N PRO A 71 10.79 6.58 14.63
CA PRO A 71 10.52 5.72 13.48
C PRO A 71 9.12 5.08 13.41
N ALA A 72 8.48 4.82 14.55
CA ALA A 72 7.11 4.31 14.60
C ALA A 72 6.08 5.36 14.09
N VAL A 73 6.37 6.66 14.27
CA VAL A 73 5.56 7.78 13.79
C VAL A 73 5.98 8.23 12.39
N ALA A 74 7.29 8.36 12.15
CA ALA A 74 7.88 8.95 10.95
C ALA A 74 7.41 8.31 9.63
N ASN A 75 7.56 9.03 8.53
CA ASN A 75 7.21 8.59 7.18
C ASN A 75 7.75 7.18 6.85
N LYS A 76 6.89 6.30 6.35
CA LYS A 76 7.20 4.90 6.02
C LYS A 76 7.58 4.66 4.55
N MET A 77 7.84 5.71 3.76
CA MET A 77 8.01 5.60 2.32
C MET A 77 9.06 4.55 1.89
N PHE A 78 10.17 4.46 2.61
CA PHE A 78 11.24 3.48 2.37
C PHE A 78 10.79 2.01 2.46
N LEU A 79 9.68 1.72 3.16
CA LEU A 79 9.07 0.39 3.25
C LEU A 79 8.00 0.16 2.17
N ILE A 80 7.44 1.22 1.62
CA ILE A 80 6.22 1.17 0.80
C ILE A 80 6.53 1.08 -0.70
N HIS A 81 7.46 1.88 -1.21
CA HIS A 81 7.76 1.91 -2.65
C HIS A 81 8.59 0.74 -3.15
N ILE A 82 9.17 -0.04 -2.23
CA ILE A 82 9.96 -1.24 -2.56
C ILE A 82 9.09 -2.48 -2.82
N GLY A 83 7.80 -2.43 -2.48
CA GLY A 83 6.83 -3.51 -2.71
C GLY A 83 5.73 -3.07 -3.67
N ASP A 84 5.34 -3.95 -4.59
CA ASP A 84 4.22 -3.72 -5.51
C ASP A 84 2.91 -3.50 -4.75
N ARG A 85 2.10 -2.54 -5.23
CA ARG A 85 0.79 -2.15 -4.68
C ARG A 85 -0.30 -2.07 -5.73
N SER A 86 -0.12 -2.76 -6.85
CA SER A 86 -1.00 -2.65 -8.02
C SER A 86 -1.23 -3.99 -8.74
N VAL A 87 -0.30 -4.94 -8.62
CA VAL A 87 -0.44 -6.30 -9.18
C VAL A 87 -1.76 -6.93 -8.73
N THR A 88 -2.37 -7.72 -9.62
CA THR A 88 -3.77 -8.20 -9.62
C THR A 88 -4.77 -7.22 -10.22
N GLY A 89 -4.49 -5.92 -10.27
CA GLY A 89 -5.47 -4.91 -10.69
C GLY A 89 -6.72 -4.87 -9.79
N LEU A 90 -6.64 -5.38 -8.56
CA LEU A 90 -7.75 -5.42 -7.60
C LEU A 90 -7.48 -4.53 -6.38
N ILE A 91 -6.43 -3.72 -6.38
CA ILE A 91 -6.12 -2.82 -5.26
C ILE A 91 -6.98 -1.56 -5.38
N ALA A 92 -7.83 -1.30 -4.38
CA ALA A 92 -8.65 -0.10 -4.32
C ALA A 92 -8.10 0.97 -3.37
N ARG A 93 -7.45 0.54 -2.28
CA ARG A 93 -6.74 1.42 -1.37
C ARG A 93 -5.40 0.82 -0.98
N ASP A 94 -4.33 1.44 -1.43
CA ASP A 94 -2.97 1.23 -0.94
C ASP A 94 -2.60 2.27 0.15
N GLN A 95 -1.39 2.16 0.68
CA GLN A 95 -0.87 3.01 1.76
C GLN A 95 -0.78 4.50 1.39
N LEU A 96 -0.66 4.82 0.10
CA LEU A 96 -0.45 6.18 -0.38
C LEU A 96 -1.78 6.91 -0.58
N VAL A 97 -1.85 8.15 -0.14
CA VAL A 97 -3.10 8.89 -0.06
C VAL A 97 -3.01 10.22 -0.79
N GLY A 98 -4.09 10.51 -1.53
CA GLY A 98 -4.32 11.82 -2.14
C GLY A 98 -3.39 12.14 -3.33
N PRO A 99 -3.52 13.36 -3.89
CA PRO A 99 -2.73 13.81 -5.04
C PRO A 99 -1.21 13.81 -4.79
N TRP A 100 -0.77 13.92 -3.54
CA TRP A 100 0.64 13.95 -3.16
C TRP A 100 1.18 12.58 -2.72
N GLN A 101 0.35 11.53 -2.82
CA GLN A 101 0.74 10.14 -2.54
C GLN A 101 1.45 9.98 -1.19
N VAL A 102 0.86 10.51 -0.11
CA VAL A 102 1.45 10.50 1.24
C VAL A 102 1.13 9.16 1.94
N PRO A 103 2.11 8.47 2.57
CA PRO A 103 1.93 7.11 3.08
C PRO A 103 1.23 7.05 4.44
N VAL A 104 -0.06 7.40 4.49
CA VAL A 104 -0.84 7.54 5.74
C VAL A 104 -2.20 6.82 5.69
N ALA A 105 -2.48 5.96 4.70
CA ALA A 105 -3.76 5.24 4.71
C ALA A 105 -3.87 4.31 5.92
N ASP A 106 -4.95 4.44 6.69
CA ASP A 106 -5.25 3.61 7.86
C ASP A 106 -5.54 2.15 7.50
N VAL A 107 -6.09 1.92 6.31
CA VAL A 107 -6.64 0.63 5.87
C VAL A 107 -6.21 0.33 4.44
N ALA A 108 -5.88 -0.93 4.17
CA ALA A 108 -5.76 -1.43 2.82
C ALA A 108 -7.08 -2.05 2.37
N VAL A 109 -7.50 -1.81 1.11
CA VAL A 109 -8.73 -2.36 0.54
C VAL A 109 -8.46 -2.97 -0.82
N THR A 110 -8.89 -4.22 -1.01
CA THR A 110 -8.90 -4.93 -2.29
C THR A 110 -10.32 -5.14 -2.80
N LEU A 111 -10.47 -5.41 -4.08
CA LEU A 111 -11.71 -5.77 -4.75
C LEU A 111 -11.81 -7.28 -4.87
N SER A 112 -13.00 -7.84 -4.67
CA SER A 112 -13.20 -9.29 -4.81
C SER A 112 -13.16 -9.77 -6.27
N SER A 113 -13.42 -8.89 -7.24
CA SER A 113 -13.35 -9.18 -8.68
C SER A 113 -13.23 -7.91 -9.54
N PHE A 114 -12.93 -8.09 -10.84
CA PHE A 114 -12.74 -7.01 -11.80
C PHE A 114 -14.00 -6.24 -12.18
N ASP A 115 -15.18 -6.76 -11.84
CA ASP A 115 -16.50 -6.16 -12.11
C ASP A 115 -17.26 -5.78 -10.82
N SER A 116 -16.66 -6.00 -9.66
CA SER A 116 -17.27 -5.74 -8.36
C SER A 116 -16.78 -4.41 -7.74
N ILE A 117 -17.59 -3.88 -6.82
CA ILE A 117 -17.24 -2.83 -5.84
C ILE A 117 -17.10 -3.40 -4.43
N LEU A 118 -17.44 -4.68 -4.24
CA LEU A 118 -17.20 -5.44 -3.02
C LEU A 118 -15.72 -5.79 -2.92
N GLY A 119 -15.27 -6.08 -1.71
CA GLY A 119 -13.85 -6.25 -1.45
C GLY A 119 -13.51 -6.82 -0.09
N GLU A 120 -12.26 -6.61 0.28
CA GLU A 120 -11.69 -7.04 1.55
C GLU A 120 -10.85 -5.91 2.13
N ALA A 121 -10.98 -5.65 3.43
CA ALA A 121 -10.22 -4.64 4.16
C ALA A 121 -9.24 -5.31 5.13
N PHE A 122 -8.06 -4.68 5.28
CA PHE A 122 -6.97 -5.12 6.13
C PHE A 122 -6.47 -3.94 6.96
N ALA A 123 -6.36 -4.12 8.27
CA ALA A 123 -5.75 -3.16 9.18
C ALA A 123 -4.90 -3.88 10.22
N ILE A 124 -3.91 -3.16 10.77
CA ILE A 124 -3.05 -3.66 11.85
C ILE A 124 -3.26 -2.76 13.08
N GLY A 125 -3.15 -3.35 14.26
CA GLY A 125 -3.01 -2.62 15.51
C GLY A 125 -1.99 -3.30 16.40
N GLU A 126 -1.15 -2.48 17.04
CA GLU A 126 -0.09 -2.92 17.93
C GLU A 126 0.31 -1.80 18.89
N LYS A 127 0.40 -2.13 20.18
CA LYS A 127 0.90 -1.19 21.20
C LYS A 127 1.86 -1.88 22.14
N THR A 128 2.92 -2.45 21.57
CA THR A 128 3.87 -3.28 22.30
C THR A 128 4.58 -2.56 23.47
N PRO A 129 4.89 -1.24 23.41
CA PRO A 129 5.49 -0.54 24.55
C PRO A 129 4.61 -0.51 25.80
N ILE A 130 3.27 -0.50 25.64
CA ILE A 130 2.32 -0.49 26.77
C ILE A 130 2.50 -1.73 27.66
N ALA A 131 2.92 -2.86 27.10
CA ALA A 131 3.16 -4.08 27.87
C ALA A 131 4.35 -3.96 28.84
N MET A 132 5.18 -2.91 28.74
CA MET A 132 6.15 -2.54 29.78
C MET A 132 5.49 -1.98 31.05
N ILE A 133 4.24 -1.56 30.96
CA ILE A 133 3.42 -1.09 32.07
C ILE A 133 2.32 -2.10 32.41
N ASP A 134 1.46 -2.43 31.44
CA ASP A 134 0.27 -3.27 31.62
C ASP A 134 0.01 -4.11 30.34
N ALA A 135 0.11 -5.43 30.47
CA ALA A 135 -0.09 -6.36 29.36
C ALA A 135 -1.55 -6.53 28.92
N ARG A 136 -2.54 -6.23 29.78
CA ARG A 136 -3.96 -6.23 29.41
C ARG A 136 -4.30 -4.97 28.63
N ALA A 137 -3.77 -3.83 29.07
CA ALA A 137 -3.92 -2.56 28.36
C ALA A 137 -3.32 -2.63 26.95
N SER A 138 -2.15 -3.27 26.77
CA SER A 138 -1.50 -3.38 25.46
C SER A 138 -2.36 -4.13 24.44
N VAL A 139 -2.98 -5.25 24.83
CA VAL A 139 -3.84 -6.03 23.92
C VAL A 139 -5.18 -5.37 23.65
N ARG A 140 -5.72 -4.64 24.65
CA ARG A 140 -6.92 -3.81 24.49
C ARG A 140 -6.70 -2.71 23.45
N MET A 141 -5.55 -2.03 23.55
CA MET A 141 -5.19 -0.98 22.61
C MET A 141 -4.85 -1.54 21.23
N ALA A 142 -4.12 -2.65 21.13
CA ALA A 142 -3.82 -3.29 19.84
C ALA A 142 -5.08 -3.70 19.07
N LEU A 143 -6.08 -4.27 19.75
CA LEU A 143 -7.38 -4.55 19.12
C LEU A 143 -8.12 -3.27 18.73
N GLY A 144 -8.13 -2.30 19.65
CA GLY A 144 -8.80 -1.01 19.46
C GLY A 144 -8.29 -0.27 18.24
N GLU A 145 -6.97 -0.16 18.10
CA GLU A 145 -6.29 0.47 16.98
C GLU A 145 -6.57 -0.24 15.65
N ALA A 146 -6.55 -1.58 15.66
CA ALA A 146 -6.92 -2.34 14.46
C ALA A 146 -8.35 -2.01 14.00
N ILE A 147 -9.28 -1.78 14.93
CA ILE A 147 -10.68 -1.43 14.63
C ILE A 147 -10.83 0.04 14.22
N THR A 148 -10.11 0.98 14.85
CA THR A 148 -10.13 2.39 14.45
C THR A 148 -9.57 2.52 13.03
N ASN A 149 -8.43 1.91 12.73
CA ASN A 149 -7.89 1.85 11.38
C ASN A 149 -8.89 1.27 10.36
N LEU A 150 -9.46 0.11 10.67
CA LEU A 150 -10.42 -0.57 9.79
C LEU A 150 -11.73 0.23 9.59
N SER A 151 -12.06 1.15 10.49
CA SER A 151 -13.26 1.98 10.42
C SER A 151 -13.26 2.95 9.22
N ALA A 152 -12.11 3.18 8.58
CA ALA A 152 -12.03 3.90 7.31
C ALA A 152 -12.73 3.15 6.15
N ALA A 153 -12.74 1.80 6.15
CA ALA A 153 -13.35 0.97 5.10
C ALA A 153 -14.85 0.70 5.31
N SER A 154 -15.63 0.54 4.23
CA SER A 154 -17.08 0.31 4.29
C SER A 154 -17.42 -1.12 4.73
N ILE A 155 -17.75 -1.29 6.01
CA ILE A 155 -18.02 -2.59 6.65
C ILE A 155 -19.39 -2.53 7.31
N GLN A 156 -20.17 -3.60 7.15
CA GLN A 156 -21.57 -3.62 7.58
C GLN A 156 -21.72 -3.84 9.10
N HIS A 157 -21.08 -4.87 9.65
CA HIS A 157 -21.18 -5.21 11.07
C HIS A 157 -19.80 -5.38 11.70
N LEU A 158 -19.68 -5.04 12.98
CA LEU A 158 -18.41 -5.21 13.73
C LEU A 158 -18.04 -6.70 13.81
N GLU A 159 -19.05 -7.54 13.91
CA GLU A 159 -18.97 -9.00 14.01
C GLU A 159 -18.44 -9.67 12.72
N ASP A 160 -18.44 -8.94 11.59
CA ASP A 160 -17.85 -9.40 10.33
C ASP A 160 -16.31 -9.41 10.39
N ILE A 161 -15.72 -8.67 11.33
CA ILE A 161 -14.27 -8.59 11.52
C ILE A 161 -13.74 -9.94 12.03
N LYS A 162 -12.61 -10.37 11.46
CA LYS A 162 -11.83 -11.54 11.86
C LYS A 162 -10.40 -11.12 12.16
N LEU A 163 -9.79 -11.75 13.15
CA LEU A 163 -8.45 -11.39 13.62
C LEU A 163 -7.45 -12.51 13.42
N SER A 164 -6.22 -12.13 13.09
CA SER A 164 -5.03 -12.90 13.41
C SER A 164 -4.40 -12.35 14.67
N ALA A 165 -4.17 -13.19 15.68
CA ALA A 165 -3.42 -12.82 16.89
C ALA A 165 -2.01 -13.44 16.85
N ASN A 166 -0.98 -12.60 16.68
CA ASN A 166 0.42 -13.05 16.68
C ASN A 166 1.12 -12.63 17.97
N TRP A 167 1.54 -13.62 18.75
CA TRP A 167 2.07 -13.46 20.10
C TRP A 167 3.59 -13.59 20.13
N MET A 168 4.27 -12.53 20.54
CA MET A 168 5.70 -12.51 20.80
C MET A 168 5.91 -12.35 22.31
N ALA A 169 6.70 -13.23 22.92
CA ALA A 169 7.00 -13.12 24.35
C ALA A 169 8.36 -13.75 24.67
N SER A 170 8.93 -13.36 25.80
CA SER A 170 10.13 -13.98 26.36
C SER A 170 9.74 -15.01 27.43
N ALA A 171 9.29 -16.19 26.98
CA ALA A 171 8.80 -17.21 27.89
C ALA A 171 9.88 -17.67 28.87
N GLY A 172 9.51 -17.75 30.15
CA GLY A 172 10.41 -18.08 31.25
C GLY A 172 11.24 -16.89 31.77
N HIS A 173 11.15 -15.71 31.15
CA HIS A 173 11.63 -14.48 31.79
C HIS A 173 10.67 -14.07 32.92
N GLU A 174 11.22 -13.46 33.97
CA GLU A 174 10.48 -13.15 35.18
C GLU A 174 9.31 -12.19 34.89
N GLY A 175 8.09 -12.63 35.17
CA GLY A 175 6.85 -11.87 34.97
C GLY A 175 6.21 -12.03 33.59
N GLU A 176 6.97 -12.36 32.55
CA GLU A 176 6.47 -12.40 31.16
C GLU A 176 5.47 -13.54 30.91
N ASP A 177 5.65 -14.70 31.55
CA ASP A 177 4.69 -15.80 31.40
C ASP A 177 3.30 -15.46 31.99
N ALA A 178 3.28 -14.76 33.12
CA ALA A 178 2.04 -14.33 33.76
C ALA A 178 1.39 -13.19 32.97
N ALA A 179 2.20 -12.25 32.48
CA ALA A 179 1.75 -11.17 31.58
C ALA A 179 1.14 -11.72 30.29
N LEU A 180 1.76 -12.74 29.68
CA LEU A 180 1.22 -13.41 28.48
C LEU A 180 -0.12 -14.08 28.77
N PHE A 181 -0.25 -14.77 29.90
CA PHE A 181 -1.52 -15.38 30.30
C PHE A 181 -2.61 -14.32 30.49
N ASP A 182 -2.30 -13.24 31.23
CA ASP A 182 -3.23 -12.14 31.47
C ASP A 182 -3.66 -11.45 30.16
N ALA A 183 -2.74 -11.29 29.21
CA ALA A 183 -3.01 -10.70 27.90
C ALA A 183 -3.89 -11.59 27.01
N VAL A 184 -3.62 -12.91 26.98
CA VAL A 184 -4.42 -13.88 26.21
C VAL A 184 -5.80 -14.04 26.81
N GLU A 185 -5.92 -14.11 28.14
CA GLU A 185 -7.20 -14.14 28.85
C GLU A 185 -8.02 -12.88 28.55
N GLU A 186 -7.41 -11.70 28.63
CA GLU A 186 -8.07 -10.43 28.37
C GLU A 186 -8.69 -10.38 26.96
N ILE A 187 -7.91 -10.68 25.92
CA ILE A 187 -8.43 -10.60 24.55
C ILE A 187 -9.38 -11.76 24.22
N GLY A 188 -9.06 -12.99 24.66
CA GLY A 188 -9.77 -14.19 24.25
C GLY A 188 -11.02 -14.51 25.06
N MET A 189 -11.06 -14.15 26.34
CA MET A 189 -12.16 -14.48 27.26
C MET A 189 -13.05 -13.28 27.59
N HIS A 190 -12.61 -12.06 27.31
CA HIS A 190 -13.36 -10.84 27.64
C HIS A 190 -13.58 -9.98 26.39
N LEU A 191 -12.53 -9.33 25.89
CA LEU A 191 -12.68 -8.25 24.92
C LEU A 191 -13.26 -8.68 23.56
N CYS A 192 -12.70 -9.73 22.92
CA CYS A 192 -13.24 -10.21 21.65
C CYS A 192 -14.67 -10.79 21.79
N PRO A 193 -14.98 -11.62 22.81
CA PRO A 193 -16.35 -12.03 23.09
C PRO A 193 -17.33 -10.86 23.27
N ASP A 194 -16.96 -9.82 24.03
CA ASP A 194 -17.81 -8.65 24.27
C ASP A 194 -18.09 -7.85 22.99
N LEU A 195 -17.14 -7.82 22.06
CA LEU A 195 -17.28 -7.18 20.76
C LEU A 195 -17.94 -8.07 19.70
N GLY A 196 -18.08 -9.38 19.94
CA GLY A 196 -18.57 -10.35 18.97
C GLY A 196 -17.56 -10.68 17.85
N ILE A 197 -16.27 -10.46 18.11
CA ILE A 197 -15.19 -10.65 17.15
C ILE A 197 -14.51 -11.99 17.40
N SER A 198 -14.16 -12.72 16.35
CA SER A 198 -13.47 -14.01 16.45
C SER A 198 -11.98 -13.90 16.08
N ILE A 199 -11.15 -14.69 16.76
CA ILE A 199 -9.74 -14.91 16.41
C ILE A 199 -9.61 -16.32 15.80
N PRO A 200 -9.90 -16.51 14.50
CA PRO A 200 -9.84 -17.84 13.87
C PRO A 200 -8.41 -18.33 13.59
N VAL A 201 -7.40 -17.46 13.67
CA VAL A 201 -6.01 -17.78 13.33
C VAL A 201 -5.04 -17.03 14.23
N GLY A 202 -3.86 -17.60 14.43
CA GLY A 202 -2.80 -16.97 15.21
C GLY A 202 -1.53 -17.80 15.18
N LYS A 203 -0.47 -17.22 15.76
CA LYS A 203 0.83 -17.88 15.92
C LYS A 203 1.53 -17.32 17.15
N ASP A 204 2.48 -18.07 17.68
CA ASP A 204 3.30 -17.67 18.83
C ASP A 204 4.80 -17.80 18.55
N SER A 205 5.59 -16.90 19.13
CA SER A 205 7.05 -16.89 19.18
C SER A 205 7.51 -16.56 20.60
N MET A 206 7.98 -17.59 21.31
CA MET A 206 8.08 -17.59 22.77
C MET A 206 9.50 -17.37 23.32
N SER A 207 10.47 -16.98 22.48
CA SER A 207 11.88 -16.81 22.87
C SER A 207 12.42 -15.42 22.56
N MET A 208 11.61 -14.37 22.75
CA MET A 208 11.95 -12.99 22.39
C MET A 208 12.89 -12.31 23.40
N LYS A 209 14.10 -12.85 23.56
CA LYS A 209 15.21 -12.26 24.31
C LYS A 209 16.55 -12.56 23.65
N THR A 210 17.51 -11.66 23.86
CA THR A 210 18.89 -11.83 23.43
C THR A 210 19.83 -11.57 24.60
N THR A 211 20.76 -12.50 24.85
CA THR A 211 21.76 -12.41 25.91
C THR A 211 23.16 -12.51 25.30
N TRP A 212 24.08 -11.64 25.74
CA TRP A 212 25.47 -11.64 25.28
C TRP A 212 26.41 -11.11 26.37
N LEU A 213 27.72 -11.30 26.17
CA LEU A 213 28.77 -10.70 27.01
C LEU A 213 29.28 -9.41 26.37
N ASP A 214 29.23 -8.31 27.11
CA ASP A 214 29.85 -7.04 26.74
C ASP A 214 30.93 -6.68 27.76
N GLN A 215 32.19 -6.73 27.32
CA GLN A 215 33.36 -6.51 28.19
C GLN A 215 33.23 -7.30 29.52
N GLU A 216 32.98 -8.60 29.40
CA GLU A 216 32.78 -9.57 30.52
C GLU A 216 31.50 -9.40 31.35
N LYS A 217 30.66 -8.40 31.07
CA LYS A 217 29.34 -8.25 31.71
C LYS A 217 28.26 -8.91 30.88
N GLU A 218 27.47 -9.78 31.49
CA GLU A 218 26.27 -10.29 30.84
C GLU A 218 25.25 -9.17 30.67
N LYS A 219 24.81 -8.98 29.42
CA LYS A 219 23.71 -8.09 29.04
C LYS A 219 22.59 -8.90 28.46
N THR A 220 21.36 -8.50 28.78
CA THR A 220 20.16 -9.10 28.21
C THR A 220 19.21 -7.99 27.76
N VAL A 221 18.67 -8.14 26.54
CA VAL A 221 17.55 -7.34 26.04
C VAL A 221 16.35 -8.26 25.93
N VAL A 222 15.23 -7.84 26.49
CA VAL A 222 13.98 -8.61 26.55
C VAL A 222 12.88 -7.80 25.88
N SER A 223 12.20 -8.41 24.92
CA SER A 223 10.95 -7.83 24.40
C SER A 223 9.85 -8.06 25.43
N PRO A 224 9.00 -7.05 25.72
CA PRO A 224 7.79 -7.28 26.49
C PRO A 224 6.83 -8.20 25.71
N VAL A 225 5.76 -8.67 26.35
CA VAL A 225 4.66 -9.34 25.66
C VAL A 225 4.13 -8.43 24.55
N SER A 226 4.25 -8.89 23.32
CA SER A 226 3.92 -8.15 22.12
C SER A 226 2.83 -8.90 21.36
N LEU A 227 1.63 -8.31 21.33
CA LEU A 227 0.56 -8.76 20.45
C LEU A 227 0.52 -7.86 19.21
N ILE A 228 0.57 -8.48 18.03
CA ILE A 228 0.24 -7.82 16.77
C ILE A 228 -1.11 -8.36 16.31
N VAL A 229 -2.10 -7.47 16.22
CA VAL A 229 -3.43 -7.79 15.69
C VAL A 229 -3.46 -7.42 14.22
N SER A 230 -3.83 -8.38 13.38
CA SER A 230 -4.25 -8.10 12.00
C SER A 230 -5.75 -8.33 11.89
N ALA A 231 -6.50 -7.30 11.51
CA ALA A 231 -7.94 -7.35 11.34
C ALA A 231 -8.32 -7.43 9.85
N PHE A 232 -9.30 -8.28 9.55
CA PHE A 232 -9.80 -8.57 8.21
C PHE A 232 -11.31 -8.44 8.19
N ALA A 233 -11.89 -7.80 7.16
CA ALA A 233 -13.34 -7.71 7.01
C ALA A 233 -13.79 -7.65 5.54
N PRO A 234 -14.99 -8.17 5.21
CA PRO A 234 -15.59 -7.92 3.92
C PRO A 234 -15.96 -6.44 3.76
N VAL A 235 -15.72 -5.91 2.55
CA VAL A 235 -16.04 -4.54 2.16
C VAL A 235 -17.24 -4.53 1.24
N PHE A 236 -18.22 -3.68 1.54
CA PHE A 236 -19.48 -3.61 0.79
C PHE A 236 -19.50 -2.52 -0.28
N ASP A 237 -18.63 -1.52 -0.16
CA ASP A 237 -18.39 -0.54 -1.21
C ASP A 237 -16.98 0.06 -1.05
N ALA A 238 -16.02 -0.45 -1.83
CA ALA A 238 -14.64 0.01 -1.79
C ALA A 238 -14.49 1.51 -2.13
N ARG A 239 -15.44 2.10 -2.87
CA ARG A 239 -15.44 3.51 -3.27
C ARG A 239 -15.72 4.46 -2.11
N LYS A 240 -16.31 3.95 -1.01
CA LYS A 240 -16.60 4.72 0.20
C LYS A 240 -15.47 4.72 1.22
N THR A 241 -14.32 4.14 0.87
CA THR A 241 -13.15 4.11 1.76
C THR A 241 -12.67 5.52 2.04
N LEU A 242 -12.66 5.92 3.31
CA LEU A 242 -12.18 7.23 3.73
C LEU A 242 -10.64 7.22 3.83
N THR A 243 -10.04 8.40 3.73
CA THR A 243 -8.59 8.58 3.89
C THR A 243 -8.27 9.84 4.70
N PRO A 244 -7.03 9.99 5.18
CA PRO A 244 -6.62 11.22 5.88
C PRO A 244 -6.51 12.47 5.01
N ALA A 245 -6.60 12.37 3.67
CA ALA A 245 -6.45 13.52 2.80
C ALA A 245 -7.57 14.54 3.02
N LEU A 246 -7.22 15.64 3.70
CA LEU A 246 -8.12 16.77 3.87
C LEU A 246 -8.48 17.39 2.52
N ASN A 247 -9.78 17.52 2.26
CA ASN A 247 -10.26 18.21 1.08
C ASN A 247 -10.12 19.73 1.25
N ARG A 248 -8.97 20.27 0.81
CA ARG A 248 -8.66 21.70 0.90
C ARG A 248 -9.58 22.62 0.07
N ASN A 249 -10.37 22.06 -0.83
CA ASN A 249 -11.34 22.84 -1.61
C ASN A 249 -12.58 23.21 -0.76
N LEU A 250 -12.84 22.49 0.33
CA LEU A 250 -13.95 22.74 1.26
C LEU A 250 -13.52 23.70 2.37
N LYS A 251 -13.35 24.99 2.05
CA LYS A 251 -12.84 26.01 2.99
C LYS A 251 -13.68 26.17 4.26
N ASP A 252 -14.99 25.96 4.15
CA ASP A 252 -15.93 26.06 5.27
C ASP A 252 -16.10 24.75 6.06
N SER A 253 -15.40 23.67 5.67
CA SER A 253 -15.39 22.43 6.44
C SER A 253 -14.75 22.63 7.81
N ARG A 254 -15.02 21.70 8.72
CA ARG A 254 -14.43 21.68 10.07
C ARG A 254 -13.92 20.30 10.42
N LEU A 255 -13.00 20.30 11.38
CA LEU A 255 -12.43 19.10 11.98
C LEU A 255 -13.13 18.81 13.30
N ILE A 256 -13.58 17.57 13.47
CA ILE A 256 -14.13 17.06 14.72
C ILE A 256 -13.18 15.98 15.23
N TYR A 257 -12.70 16.15 16.47
CA TYR A 257 -11.90 15.17 17.18
C TYR A 257 -12.81 14.35 18.09
N ILE A 258 -12.76 13.03 17.95
CA ILE A 258 -13.53 12.06 18.71
C ILE A 258 -12.58 11.34 19.66
N ASP A 259 -12.74 11.58 20.97
CA ASP A 259 -11.87 11.05 22.00
C ASP A 259 -12.48 9.81 22.67
N LEU A 260 -11.92 8.62 22.39
CA LEU A 260 -12.33 7.39 23.09
C LEU A 260 -11.57 7.17 24.40
N GLY A 261 -10.58 8.02 24.71
CA GLY A 261 -9.92 8.10 26.01
C GLY A 261 -10.74 8.83 27.07
N LEU A 262 -11.85 9.47 26.67
CA LEU A 262 -12.80 10.16 27.55
C LEU A 262 -12.11 11.19 28.47
N GLY A 263 -11.16 11.95 27.93
CA GLY A 263 -10.41 12.99 28.63
C GLY A 263 -9.32 12.48 29.58
N LYS A 264 -9.05 11.17 29.64
CA LYS A 264 -8.01 10.61 30.53
C LYS A 264 -6.59 10.98 30.12
N ASN A 265 -6.36 11.18 28.82
CA ASN A 265 -5.12 11.67 28.23
C ASN A 265 -3.85 10.97 28.77
N ARG A 266 -3.85 9.64 28.84
CA ARG A 266 -2.76 8.86 29.44
C ARG A 266 -1.52 8.82 28.53
N LEU A 267 -0.35 9.05 29.12
CA LEU A 267 0.93 9.18 28.41
C LEU A 267 1.88 7.98 28.62
N GLY A 268 1.54 7.03 29.49
CA GLY A 268 2.39 5.86 29.73
C GLY A 268 2.69 5.10 28.44
N ALA A 269 3.98 4.88 28.20
CA ALA A 269 4.57 4.24 27.04
C ALA A 269 4.27 4.90 25.68
N SER A 270 3.79 6.15 25.65
CA SER A 270 3.59 6.88 24.39
C SER A 270 4.90 7.22 23.70
N SER A 271 4.85 7.42 22.39
CA SER A 271 5.97 7.93 21.59
C SER A 271 6.55 9.22 22.16
N PHE A 272 5.71 10.07 22.75
CA PHE A 272 6.14 11.30 23.44
C PHE A 272 7.04 11.00 24.64
N ASN A 273 6.70 10.07 25.52
CA ASN A 273 7.58 9.72 26.64
C ASN A 273 8.86 9.02 26.14
N LEU A 274 8.73 8.11 25.16
CA LEU A 274 9.84 7.31 24.66
C LEU A 274 10.95 8.15 24.01
N VAL A 275 10.61 9.24 23.31
CA VAL A 275 11.62 10.14 22.72
C VAL A 275 12.39 10.99 23.75
N PHE A 276 11.95 10.98 25.01
CA PHE A 276 12.67 11.53 26.16
C PHE A 276 13.32 10.43 27.02
N ASN A 277 13.40 9.19 26.51
CA ASN A 277 13.89 8.00 27.22
C ASN A 277 13.12 7.68 28.50
N GLU A 278 11.84 8.04 28.55
CA GLU A 278 10.95 7.75 29.66
C GLU A 278 9.86 6.76 29.23
N VAL A 279 9.37 5.96 30.18
CA VAL A 279 8.22 5.05 29.95
C VAL A 279 6.96 5.64 30.56
N GLY A 280 7.00 6.11 31.81
CA GLY A 280 5.81 6.53 32.54
C GLY A 280 5.09 5.38 33.26
N ASP A 281 3.89 5.67 33.76
CA ASP A 281 3.21 4.86 34.76
C ASP A 281 1.77 4.46 34.42
N ILE A 282 1.01 5.32 33.74
CA ILE A 282 -0.39 5.05 33.38
C ILE A 282 -0.52 5.07 31.86
N PRO A 283 -0.72 3.90 31.20
CA PRO A 283 -0.83 3.81 29.75
C PRO A 283 -2.27 4.01 29.26
N PRO A 284 -2.48 4.38 27.98
CA PRO A 284 -3.81 4.32 27.39
C PRO A 284 -4.37 2.90 27.44
N THR A 285 -5.68 2.77 27.60
CA THR A 285 -6.41 1.50 27.49
C THR A 285 -7.84 1.74 27.03
N LEU A 286 -8.39 0.80 26.26
CA LEU A 286 -9.83 0.70 26.08
C LEU A 286 -10.48 0.28 27.40
N ASP A 287 -11.20 1.18 28.06
CA ASP A 287 -11.82 0.91 29.36
C ASP A 287 -13.17 0.18 29.26
N ASP A 288 -13.95 0.46 28.22
CA ASP A 288 -15.24 -0.19 27.94
C ASP A 288 -15.32 -0.57 26.46
N ALA A 289 -15.48 -1.86 26.17
CA ALA A 289 -15.65 -2.40 24.83
C ALA A 289 -16.85 -1.76 24.08
N LYS A 290 -17.91 -1.35 24.81
CA LYS A 290 -19.08 -0.70 24.20
C LYS A 290 -18.73 0.61 23.53
N THR A 291 -17.79 1.38 24.09
CA THR A 291 -17.33 2.64 23.50
C THR A 291 -16.78 2.42 22.10
N LEU A 292 -15.96 1.38 21.92
CA LEU A 292 -15.41 1.04 20.61
C LEU A 292 -16.48 0.54 19.63
N LYS A 293 -17.43 -0.28 20.11
CA LYS A 293 -18.57 -0.74 19.30
C LYS A 293 -19.41 0.42 18.79
N VAL A 294 -19.75 1.36 19.66
CA VAL A 294 -20.55 2.55 19.32
C VAL A 294 -19.77 3.47 18.38
N PHE A 295 -18.46 3.65 18.60
CA PHE A 295 -17.60 4.40 17.69
C PHE A 295 -17.60 3.81 16.27
N PHE A 296 -17.35 2.50 16.14
CA PHE A 296 -17.36 1.82 14.85
C PHE A 296 -18.70 2.03 14.13
N GLN A 297 -19.81 1.79 14.82
CA GLN A 297 -21.16 1.97 14.26
C GLN A 297 -21.39 3.42 13.80
N LEU A 298 -21.00 4.40 14.62
CA LEU A 298 -21.09 5.82 14.29
C LEU A 298 -20.33 6.15 13.00
N ILE A 299 -19.07 5.73 12.88
CA ILE A 299 -18.26 6.00 11.68
C ILE A 299 -18.86 5.33 10.44
N GLN A 300 -19.31 4.07 10.54
CA GLN A 300 -19.98 3.40 9.42
C GLN A 300 -21.28 4.12 9.01
N THR A 301 -22.09 4.57 9.97
CA THR A 301 -23.31 5.35 9.68
C THR A 301 -22.99 6.67 8.98
N LEU A 302 -22.09 7.48 9.54
CA LEU A 302 -21.73 8.80 8.99
C LEU A 302 -21.15 8.70 7.58
N LYS A 303 -20.29 7.69 7.34
CA LYS A 303 -19.75 7.37 6.02
C LYS A 303 -20.83 6.95 5.02
N ASN A 304 -21.75 6.07 5.44
CA ASN A 304 -22.84 5.62 4.57
C ASN A 304 -23.80 6.74 4.18
N GLU A 305 -23.97 7.73 5.08
CA GLU A 305 -24.73 8.96 4.85
C GLU A 305 -23.91 10.05 4.11
N ASN A 306 -22.66 9.76 3.70
CA ASN A 306 -21.74 10.71 3.04
C ASN A 306 -21.53 12.01 3.85
N MET A 307 -21.43 11.91 5.17
CA MET A 307 -21.24 13.05 6.07
C MET A 307 -19.77 13.32 6.44
N ILE A 308 -18.85 12.42 6.07
CA ILE A 308 -17.41 12.53 6.35
C ILE A 308 -16.67 12.66 5.02
N GLU A 309 -15.77 13.63 4.95
CA GLU A 309 -14.90 13.87 3.79
C GLU A 309 -13.53 13.21 3.95
N ALA A 310 -12.97 13.27 5.16
CA ALA A 310 -11.68 12.68 5.51
C ALA A 310 -11.76 12.08 6.92
N TYR A 311 -11.01 11.02 7.15
CA TYR A 311 -10.93 10.30 8.42
C TYR A 311 -9.47 9.91 8.65
N HIS A 312 -9.01 10.07 9.88
CA HIS A 312 -7.75 9.49 10.32
C HIS A 312 -7.84 9.14 11.80
N ASP A 313 -7.33 7.97 12.17
CA ASP A 313 -7.35 7.53 13.56
C ASP A 313 -6.26 8.21 14.41
N ARG A 314 -6.32 8.01 15.73
CA ARG A 314 -5.26 8.40 16.65
C ARG A 314 -4.54 7.17 17.17
N SER A 315 -3.25 7.11 16.88
CA SER A 315 -2.33 6.05 17.28
C SER A 315 -1.01 6.64 17.79
N ASP A 316 0.14 6.21 17.25
CA ASP A 316 1.46 6.68 17.67
C ASP A 316 1.63 8.19 17.47
N GLY A 317 2.17 8.87 18.48
CA GLY A 317 2.39 10.32 18.43
C GLY A 317 1.12 11.17 18.62
N GLY A 318 -0.03 10.53 18.87
CA GLY A 318 -1.25 11.16 19.35
C GLY A 318 -1.93 12.12 18.37
N LEU A 319 -2.79 12.98 18.91
CA LEU A 319 -3.60 13.93 18.13
C LEU A 319 -2.73 14.87 17.28
N PHE A 320 -1.55 15.24 17.78
CA PHE A 320 -0.61 16.07 17.01
C PHE A 320 -0.24 15.40 15.68
N THR A 321 0.16 14.13 15.74
CA THR A 321 0.57 13.36 14.56
C THR A 321 -0.61 13.20 13.60
N THR A 322 -1.78 12.76 14.09
CA THR A 322 -3.01 12.64 13.29
C THR A 322 -3.32 13.93 12.53
N LEU A 323 -3.30 15.08 13.19
CA LEU A 323 -3.57 16.37 12.53
C LEU A 323 -2.52 16.71 11.47
N THR A 324 -1.23 16.50 11.78
CA THR A 324 -0.16 16.81 10.83
C THR A 324 -0.18 15.87 9.62
N GLU A 325 -0.44 14.57 9.79
CA GLU A 325 -0.53 13.60 8.69
C GLU A 325 -1.72 13.89 7.78
N MET A 326 -2.88 14.25 8.35
CA MET A 326 -4.02 14.75 7.60
C MET A 326 -3.68 16.01 6.77
N ALA A 327 -2.93 16.95 7.37
CA ALA A 327 -2.46 18.16 6.69
C ALA A 327 -1.42 17.87 5.59
N PHE A 328 -0.56 16.87 5.78
CA PHE A 328 0.39 16.40 4.78
C PHE A 328 -0.34 15.83 3.56
N ALA A 329 -1.29 14.92 3.80
CA ALA A 329 -2.09 14.28 2.76
C ALA A 329 -3.00 15.26 2.02
N GLY A 330 -3.53 16.29 2.71
CA GLY A 330 -4.34 17.35 2.10
C GLY A 330 -3.57 18.54 1.53
N ARG A 331 -2.24 18.59 1.72
CA ARG A 331 -1.34 19.71 1.37
C ARG A 331 -1.93 21.07 1.75
N CYS A 332 -2.27 21.23 3.02
CA CYS A 332 -2.89 22.44 3.57
C CYS A 332 -2.34 22.76 4.97
N GLY A 333 -2.61 23.96 5.48
CA GLY A 333 -2.37 24.28 6.90
C GLY A 333 -3.65 24.10 7.73
N LEU A 334 -3.52 24.25 9.05
CA LEU A 334 -4.59 24.02 10.02
C LEU A 334 -4.66 25.15 11.04
N ASN A 335 -5.88 25.56 11.40
CA ASN A 335 -6.17 26.41 12.55
C ASN A 335 -6.92 25.59 13.59
N ILE A 336 -6.24 25.21 14.67
CA ILE A 336 -6.74 24.30 15.70
C ILE A 336 -6.89 25.03 17.03
N ASP A 337 -7.99 24.78 17.73
CA ASP A 337 -8.25 25.21 19.10
C ASP A 337 -8.62 23.99 19.95
N LEU A 338 -7.79 23.71 20.95
CA LEU A 338 -7.94 22.55 21.84
C LEU A 338 -8.46 22.95 23.23
N THR A 339 -8.99 24.18 23.39
CA THR A 339 -9.43 24.70 24.70
C THR A 339 -10.47 23.80 25.38
N GLU A 340 -11.40 23.25 24.60
CA GLU A 340 -12.47 22.38 25.09
C GLU A 340 -12.00 20.93 25.35
N CYS A 341 -10.79 20.54 24.91
CA CYS A 341 -10.28 19.17 25.01
C CYS A 341 -9.62 18.85 26.37
N GLY A 342 -9.58 19.81 27.30
CA GLY A 342 -9.04 19.63 28.65
C GLY A 342 -7.99 20.68 29.04
N SER A 343 -7.35 20.49 30.21
CA SER A 343 -6.46 21.49 30.80
C SER A 343 -4.98 21.33 30.46
N ASP A 344 -4.50 20.11 30.22
CA ASP A 344 -3.10 19.80 29.94
C ASP A 344 -2.87 19.63 28.45
N ILE A 345 -2.33 20.67 27.81
CA ILE A 345 -2.10 20.70 26.37
C ILE A 345 -1.12 19.62 25.87
N LYS A 346 -0.12 19.24 26.66
CA LYS A 346 0.85 18.20 26.25
C LYS A 346 0.19 16.84 26.27
N ALA A 347 -0.57 16.56 27.32
CA ALA A 347 -1.35 15.35 27.41
C ALA A 347 -2.38 15.26 26.29
N ILE A 348 -3.10 16.34 25.96
CA ILE A 348 -4.07 16.37 24.84
C ILE A 348 -3.41 16.07 23.51
N LEU A 349 -2.25 16.69 23.23
CA LEU A 349 -1.56 16.54 21.94
C LEU A 349 -0.96 15.14 21.74
N PHE A 350 -0.42 14.55 22.80
CA PHE A 350 0.51 13.42 22.68
C PHE A 350 0.04 12.13 23.36
N ASN A 351 -1.13 12.10 23.99
CA ASN A 351 -1.72 10.84 24.41
C ASN A 351 -2.08 9.98 23.19
N GLU A 352 -1.92 8.67 23.35
CA GLU A 352 -2.18 7.68 22.31
C GLU A 352 -3.41 6.84 22.69
N GLU A 353 -4.41 7.48 23.30
CA GLU A 353 -5.72 6.87 23.50
C GLU A 353 -6.39 6.61 22.14
N LEU A 354 -7.34 5.68 22.09
CA LEU A 354 -8.10 5.46 20.85
C LEU A 354 -8.92 6.70 20.48
N GLY A 355 -9.18 6.90 19.21
CA GLY A 355 -9.91 8.06 18.71
C GLY A 355 -9.71 8.27 17.22
N ALA A 356 -10.29 9.36 16.72
CA ALA A 356 -10.11 9.78 15.34
C ALA A 356 -10.37 11.28 15.17
N VAL A 357 -9.88 11.83 14.07
CA VAL A 357 -10.28 13.14 13.55
C VAL A 357 -11.02 12.95 12.24
N ILE A 358 -12.16 13.61 12.10
CA ILE A 358 -12.96 13.63 10.87
C ILE A 358 -13.10 15.03 10.31
N GLN A 359 -13.04 15.16 8.99
CA GLN A 359 -13.40 16.38 8.27
C GLN A 359 -14.87 16.31 7.84
N VAL A 360 -15.63 17.36 8.12
CA VAL A 360 -17.07 17.43 7.85
C VAL A 360 -17.41 18.72 7.09
N LYS A 361 -18.25 18.59 6.06
CA LYS A 361 -18.82 19.72 5.30
C LYS A 361 -19.64 20.65 6.19
N LYS A 362 -19.67 21.94 5.85
CA LYS A 362 -20.27 23.03 6.64
C LYS A 362 -21.71 22.71 7.10
N GLU A 363 -22.52 22.22 6.17
CA GLU A 363 -23.92 21.87 6.35
C GLU A 363 -24.14 20.70 7.33
N ASN A 364 -23.15 19.84 7.50
CA ASN A 364 -23.26 18.62 8.31
C ASN A 364 -22.70 18.79 9.72
N ILE A 365 -21.93 19.86 10.01
CA ILE A 365 -21.18 20.03 11.28
C ILE A 365 -22.06 19.80 12.51
N SER A 366 -23.19 20.52 12.61
CA SER A 366 -24.07 20.47 13.79
C SER A 366 -24.67 19.07 14.00
N SER A 367 -25.13 18.44 12.91
CA SER A 367 -25.70 17.09 12.92
C SER A 367 -24.65 16.06 13.34
N VAL A 368 -23.47 16.09 12.72
CA VAL A 368 -22.40 15.14 12.99
C VAL A 368 -21.88 15.30 14.41
N LEU A 369 -21.61 16.52 14.86
CA LEU A 369 -21.13 16.78 16.22
C LEU A 369 -22.15 16.29 17.27
N THR A 370 -23.44 16.53 17.03
CA THR A 370 -24.51 16.04 17.91
C THR A 370 -24.53 14.51 17.96
N LYS A 371 -24.49 13.84 16.80
CA LYS A 371 -24.44 12.36 16.73
C LYS A 371 -23.21 11.81 17.46
N CYS A 372 -22.04 12.42 17.28
CA CYS A 372 -20.81 12.02 17.96
C CYS A 372 -20.91 12.20 19.47
N ASN A 373 -21.42 13.34 19.94
CA ASN A 373 -21.54 13.62 21.37
C ASN A 373 -22.59 12.76 22.08
N VAL A 374 -23.67 12.38 21.38
CA VAL A 374 -24.62 11.39 21.91
C VAL A 374 -23.97 10.00 22.00
N ALA A 375 -23.20 9.62 20.99
CA ALA A 375 -22.56 8.31 20.91
C ALA A 375 -21.40 8.14 21.92
N ILE A 376 -20.58 9.17 22.10
CA ILE A 376 -19.31 9.13 22.86
C ILE A 376 -19.38 10.04 24.11
N ASN A 377 -20.56 10.15 24.73
CA ASN A 377 -20.75 10.81 26.03
C ASN A 377 -20.14 12.22 26.12
N GLN A 378 -20.39 13.08 25.14
CA GLN A 378 -19.88 14.45 25.04
C GLN A 378 -18.34 14.58 24.85
N ASN A 379 -17.65 13.53 24.39
CA ASN A 379 -16.21 13.55 24.10
C ASN A 379 -15.91 13.68 22.60
N ALA A 380 -16.71 14.47 21.88
CA ALA A 380 -16.42 14.90 20.53
C ALA A 380 -16.35 16.43 20.45
N PHE A 381 -15.24 16.93 19.90
CA PHE A 381 -14.86 18.33 19.97
C PHE A 381 -14.71 18.91 18.57
N LEU A 382 -15.33 20.07 18.33
CA LEU A 382 -15.08 20.87 17.13
C LEU A 382 -13.75 21.60 17.31
N ILE A 383 -12.67 21.08 16.74
CA ILE A 383 -11.32 21.52 17.07
C ILE A 383 -10.71 22.49 16.06
N GLY A 384 -11.28 22.67 14.87
CA GLY A 384 -10.66 23.62 13.94
C GLY A 384 -11.11 23.56 12.49
N SER A 385 -10.32 24.21 11.64
CA SER A 385 -10.53 24.32 10.21
C SER A 385 -9.21 24.26 9.44
N ILE A 386 -9.33 24.05 8.13
CA ILE A 386 -8.22 24.14 7.19
C ILE A 386 -7.90 25.62 6.90
N ASN A 387 -6.62 25.92 6.65
CA ASN A 387 -6.17 27.21 6.11
C ASN A 387 -5.32 26.98 4.83
N SER A 388 -5.08 28.05 4.08
CA SER A 388 -4.32 28.00 2.81
C SER A 388 -2.88 28.49 2.92
N ASP A 389 -2.46 29.01 4.07
CA ASP A 389 -1.12 29.59 4.27
C ASP A 389 -0.06 28.54 4.66
N GLN A 390 -0.45 27.26 4.63
CA GLN A 390 0.42 26.11 4.95
C GLN A 390 0.95 26.10 6.39
N THR A 391 0.38 26.91 7.29
CA THR A 391 0.79 26.96 8.70
C THR A 391 -0.06 26.01 9.53
N ILE A 392 0.58 25.25 10.43
CA ILE A 392 -0.10 24.49 11.48
C ILE A 392 -0.12 25.36 12.73
N HIS A 393 -1.29 25.95 13.01
CA HIS A 393 -1.53 26.85 14.13
C HIS A 393 -2.37 26.14 15.19
N ILE A 394 -1.83 25.97 16.41
CA ILE A 394 -2.56 25.34 17.51
C ILE A 394 -2.68 26.33 18.67
N LYS A 395 -3.92 26.51 19.15
CA LYS A 395 -4.27 27.34 20.29
C LYS A 395 -4.82 26.52 21.45
N HIS A 396 -4.60 27.03 22.65
CA HIS A 396 -5.22 26.57 23.88
C HIS A 396 -5.44 27.75 24.82
N LYS A 397 -6.66 27.92 25.34
CA LYS A 397 -7.06 29.04 26.22
C LYS A 397 -6.67 30.41 25.65
N ASN A 398 -6.98 30.62 24.37
CA ASN A 398 -6.64 31.83 23.58
C ASN A 398 -5.14 32.14 23.43
N LYS A 399 -4.24 31.19 23.75
CA LYS A 399 -2.80 31.33 23.53
C LYS A 399 -2.34 30.39 22.43
N THR A 400 -1.50 30.88 21.52
CA THR A 400 -0.76 30.01 20.60
C THR A 400 0.20 29.15 21.41
N VAL A 401 0.05 27.83 21.30
CA VAL A 401 0.91 26.85 21.98
C VAL A 401 1.88 26.18 21.03
N PHE A 402 1.57 26.19 19.73
CA PHE A 402 2.43 25.66 18.68
C PHE A 402 2.15 26.37 17.35
N GLU A 403 3.21 26.68 16.61
CA GLU A 403 3.14 27.28 15.28
C GLU A 403 4.39 26.90 14.47
N ASP A 404 4.17 26.29 13.29
CA ASP A 404 5.21 26.03 12.29
C ASP A 404 4.57 25.79 10.91
N THR A 405 5.39 25.73 9.86
CA THR A 405 4.91 25.39 8.52
C THR A 405 4.71 23.88 8.37
N ARG A 406 3.72 23.49 7.58
CA ARG A 406 3.45 22.11 7.18
C ARG A 406 4.68 21.50 6.50
N SER A 407 5.43 22.24 5.69
CA SER A 407 6.65 21.77 5.04
C SER A 407 7.78 21.46 6.01
N ASN A 408 7.99 22.27 7.05
CA ASN A 408 8.99 21.97 8.08
C ASN A 408 8.65 20.70 8.85
N LEU A 409 7.38 20.53 9.22
CA LEU A 409 6.91 19.34 9.96
C LEU A 409 6.94 18.09 9.09
N GLN A 410 6.51 18.18 7.83
CA GLN A 410 6.58 17.07 6.90
C GLN A 410 8.03 16.68 6.59
N SER A 411 8.95 17.64 6.57
CA SER A 411 10.39 17.37 6.42
C SER A 411 10.95 16.63 7.62
N ALA A 412 10.61 17.05 8.85
CA ALA A 412 11.00 16.33 10.06
C ALA A 412 10.42 14.90 10.10
N TRP A 413 9.15 14.75 9.74
CA TRP A 413 8.48 13.46 9.63
C TRP A 413 9.10 12.56 8.56
N THR A 414 9.57 13.13 7.45
CA THR A 414 10.17 12.36 6.33
C THR A 414 11.65 12.06 6.50
N GLU A 415 12.32 12.68 7.47
CA GLU A 415 13.77 12.55 7.66
C GLU A 415 14.21 11.09 7.84
N THR A 416 13.48 10.28 8.61
CA THR A 416 13.77 8.85 8.77
C THR A 416 13.78 8.11 7.44
N SER A 417 12.74 8.27 6.61
CA SER A 417 12.68 7.64 5.30
C SER A 417 13.81 8.13 4.38
N PHE A 418 14.08 9.44 4.37
CA PHE A 418 15.17 10.03 3.59
C PHE A 418 16.53 9.44 3.97
N LYS A 419 16.82 9.31 5.27
CA LYS A 419 18.08 8.72 5.75
C LYS A 419 18.18 7.23 5.39
N MET A 420 17.11 6.47 5.57
CA MET A 420 17.06 5.05 5.21
C MET A 420 17.28 4.82 3.71
N GLN A 421 16.63 5.61 2.85
CA GLN A 421 16.85 5.55 1.42
C GLN A 421 18.27 6.01 1.05
N SER A 422 18.81 7.05 1.68
CA SER A 422 20.16 7.55 1.36
C SER A 422 21.28 6.54 1.63
N ILE A 423 21.09 5.64 2.61
CA ILE A 423 22.07 4.59 2.93
C ILE A 423 21.85 3.29 2.15
N ARG A 424 20.64 3.07 1.62
CA ARG A 424 20.24 1.83 0.92
C ARG A 424 20.27 1.98 -0.61
N ASP A 425 19.79 3.12 -1.10
CA ASP A 425 19.49 3.43 -2.50
C ASP A 425 20.46 4.48 -3.05
N ASN A 426 20.22 5.02 -4.24
CA ASN A 426 20.96 6.17 -4.75
C ASN A 426 20.65 7.44 -3.91
N PRO A 427 21.62 8.03 -3.19
CA PRO A 427 21.37 9.16 -2.30
C PRO A 427 20.92 10.43 -3.05
N LYS A 428 21.21 10.55 -4.35
CA LYS A 428 20.69 11.67 -5.17
C LYS A 428 19.19 11.56 -5.36
N CYS A 429 18.68 10.36 -5.66
CA CYS A 429 17.25 10.12 -5.77
C CYS A 429 16.54 10.36 -4.43
N ALA A 430 17.10 9.86 -3.32
CA ALA A 430 16.56 10.12 -1.99
C ALA A 430 16.47 11.63 -1.67
N LEU A 431 17.49 12.41 -2.05
CA LEU A 431 17.50 13.87 -1.86
C LEU A 431 16.48 14.58 -2.77
N GLU A 432 16.36 14.15 -4.03
CA GLU A 432 15.34 14.69 -4.96
C GLU A 432 13.92 14.45 -4.40
N GLU A 433 13.61 13.25 -3.93
CA GLU A 433 12.31 12.94 -3.31
C GLU A 433 12.05 13.78 -2.06
N PHE A 434 13.04 13.91 -1.18
CA PHE A 434 12.93 14.71 0.04
C PHE A 434 12.71 16.20 -0.27
N SER A 435 13.35 16.73 -1.31
CA SER A 435 13.33 18.16 -1.64
C SER A 435 11.95 18.66 -2.12
N ILE A 436 11.09 17.76 -2.62
CA ILE A 436 9.73 18.09 -3.11
C ILE A 436 8.84 18.62 -1.97
N ILE A 437 9.13 18.27 -0.72
CA ILE A 437 8.34 18.67 0.45
C ILE A 437 8.25 20.20 0.58
N SER A 438 9.30 20.91 0.16
CA SER A 438 9.38 22.38 0.22
C SER A 438 8.54 23.12 -0.82
N ASP A 439 8.05 22.43 -1.86
CA ASP A 439 7.22 23.06 -2.90
C ASP A 439 5.75 23.11 -2.48
N ASP A 440 5.39 24.10 -1.68
CA ASP A 440 4.02 24.32 -1.20
C ASP A 440 2.99 24.52 -2.33
N LEU A 441 3.45 24.88 -3.54
CA LEU A 441 2.61 25.11 -4.71
C LEU A 441 2.38 23.86 -5.56
N ASP A 442 3.06 22.75 -5.25
CA ASP A 442 2.88 21.48 -5.93
C ASP A 442 1.38 21.14 -5.99
N PRO A 443 0.76 21.09 -7.18
CA PRO A 443 -0.67 20.83 -7.31
C PRO A 443 -1.03 19.36 -7.02
N GLY A 444 -0.03 18.48 -6.87
CA GLY A 444 -0.21 17.04 -6.81
C GLY A 444 -0.63 16.46 -8.17
N LEU A 445 -0.93 15.18 -8.20
CA LEU A 445 -1.53 14.53 -9.35
C LEU A 445 -2.81 15.27 -9.78
N ASN A 446 -2.92 15.58 -11.07
CA ASN A 446 -3.96 16.45 -11.62
C ASN A 446 -4.20 16.11 -13.11
N PRO A 447 -4.87 14.98 -13.41
CA PRO A 447 -5.05 14.49 -14.77
C PRO A 447 -5.75 15.52 -15.67
N LYS A 448 -5.34 15.53 -16.93
CA LYS A 448 -5.86 16.41 -17.97
C LYS A 448 -6.02 15.65 -19.27
N PHE A 449 -7.24 15.59 -19.79
CA PHE A 449 -7.56 14.98 -21.08
C PHE A 449 -8.87 15.58 -21.61
N ASP A 450 -9.07 15.57 -22.92
CA ASP A 450 -10.22 16.15 -23.62
C ASP A 450 -11.03 15.13 -24.41
N PHE A 451 -10.74 13.84 -24.25
CA PHE A 451 -11.50 12.76 -24.86
C PHE A 451 -12.57 12.18 -23.93
N GLU A 452 -13.61 11.61 -24.51
CA GLU A 452 -14.60 10.83 -23.77
C GLU A 452 -14.02 9.47 -23.37
N ILE A 453 -14.24 9.08 -22.11
CA ILE A 453 -13.94 7.72 -21.64
C ILE A 453 -15.01 6.78 -22.25
N PRO A 454 -14.64 5.81 -23.10
CA PRO A 454 -15.62 5.00 -23.82
C PRO A 454 -16.52 4.20 -22.87
N GLN A 455 -17.84 4.30 -23.04
CA GLN A 455 -18.85 3.62 -22.22
C GLN A 455 -19.31 2.33 -22.91
N SER A 456 -18.50 1.28 -22.86
CA SER A 456 -18.71 -0.04 -23.51
C SER A 456 -18.90 0.00 -25.04
N PHE A 457 -18.58 -1.09 -25.74
CA PHE A 457 -18.86 -1.23 -27.17
C PHE A 457 -20.05 -2.14 -27.42
N ALA A 458 -20.75 -1.94 -28.54
CA ALA A 458 -21.60 -2.97 -29.10
C ALA A 458 -20.72 -4.16 -29.50
N ILE A 459 -20.63 -5.16 -28.61
CA ILE A 459 -19.81 -6.36 -28.82
C ILE A 459 -20.35 -7.10 -30.06
N LYS A 460 -19.50 -7.25 -31.09
CA LYS A 460 -19.86 -8.00 -32.31
C LYS A 460 -20.07 -9.48 -31.96
N LYS A 461 -20.85 -10.20 -32.79
CA LYS A 461 -21.04 -11.66 -32.65
C LYS A 461 -19.70 -12.43 -32.71
N THR A 462 -18.73 -11.93 -33.46
CA THR A 462 -17.37 -12.49 -33.58
C THR A 462 -16.38 -11.56 -32.90
N LYS A 463 -15.71 -12.04 -31.85
CA LYS A 463 -14.71 -11.28 -31.10
C LYS A 463 -13.31 -11.55 -31.65
N PRO A 464 -12.44 -10.53 -31.79
CA PRO A 464 -11.04 -10.74 -32.10
C PRO A 464 -10.38 -11.51 -30.95
N LYS A 465 -9.61 -12.54 -31.30
CA LYS A 465 -8.87 -13.34 -30.32
C LYS A 465 -7.55 -12.66 -29.97
N ILE A 466 -7.27 -12.55 -28.69
CA ILE A 466 -6.00 -12.06 -28.17
C ILE A 466 -5.28 -13.14 -27.36
N ALA A 467 -3.99 -13.34 -27.67
CA ALA A 467 -3.10 -14.15 -26.88
C ALA A 467 -2.61 -13.34 -25.67
N ILE A 468 -3.10 -13.67 -24.48
CA ILE A 468 -2.58 -13.16 -23.21
C ILE A 468 -1.33 -13.98 -22.88
N LEU A 469 -0.19 -13.50 -23.36
CA LEU A 469 1.06 -14.24 -23.36
C LEU A 469 1.74 -14.15 -22.00
N ARG A 470 2.11 -15.30 -21.44
CA ARG A 470 2.84 -15.41 -20.18
C ARG A 470 3.93 -16.49 -20.22
N GLU A 471 4.92 -16.30 -19.35
CA GLU A 471 6.01 -17.24 -19.07
C GLU A 471 6.05 -17.54 -17.57
N GLN A 472 6.81 -18.55 -17.14
CA GLN A 472 7.09 -18.79 -15.73
C GLN A 472 7.58 -17.52 -15.02
N GLY A 473 6.86 -17.07 -13.99
CA GLY A 473 7.17 -15.86 -13.22
C GLY A 473 6.39 -14.61 -13.65
N VAL A 474 5.69 -14.63 -14.79
CA VAL A 474 4.73 -13.58 -15.16
C VAL A 474 3.54 -13.60 -14.21
N ASN A 475 3.12 -12.43 -13.71
CA ASN A 475 2.12 -12.31 -12.63
C ASN A 475 0.99 -11.30 -12.90
N GLY A 476 1.07 -10.50 -13.98
CA GLY A 476 0.07 -9.49 -14.33
C GLY A 476 -0.87 -9.89 -15.48
N HIS A 477 -1.01 -11.18 -15.76
CA HIS A 477 -1.74 -11.66 -16.95
C HIS A 477 -3.26 -11.69 -16.75
N VAL A 478 -3.75 -11.76 -15.51
CA VAL A 478 -5.19 -11.86 -15.25
C VAL A 478 -5.87 -10.50 -15.41
N GLU A 479 -5.30 -9.44 -14.83
CA GLU A 479 -5.78 -8.07 -15.01
C GLU A 479 -5.68 -7.60 -16.48
N MET A 480 -4.62 -8.03 -17.18
CA MET A 480 -4.48 -7.79 -18.62
C MET A 480 -5.61 -8.44 -19.42
N ALA A 481 -5.90 -9.71 -19.13
CA ALA A 481 -7.01 -10.41 -19.74
C ALA A 481 -8.35 -9.71 -19.46
N SER A 482 -8.54 -9.21 -18.24
CA SER A 482 -9.75 -8.49 -17.84
C SER A 482 -9.94 -7.19 -18.61
N ALA A 483 -8.89 -6.37 -18.73
CA ALA A 483 -8.95 -5.09 -19.45
C ALA A 483 -9.31 -5.30 -20.95
N PHE A 484 -8.66 -6.24 -21.63
CA PHE A 484 -8.99 -6.58 -23.02
C PHE A 484 -10.36 -7.24 -23.17
N SER A 485 -10.78 -8.09 -22.22
CA SER A 485 -12.11 -8.70 -22.24
C SER A 485 -13.21 -7.65 -22.08
N THR A 486 -12.98 -6.64 -21.23
CA THR A 486 -13.88 -5.49 -21.04
C THR A 486 -13.99 -4.69 -22.34
N ALA A 487 -12.88 -4.51 -23.07
CA ALA A 487 -12.88 -3.85 -24.37
C ALA A 487 -13.58 -4.64 -25.49
N GLY A 488 -13.80 -5.94 -25.32
CA GLY A 488 -14.57 -6.78 -26.25
C GLY A 488 -13.80 -7.95 -26.89
N PHE A 489 -12.54 -8.18 -26.52
CA PHE A 489 -11.74 -9.29 -27.03
C PHE A 489 -12.17 -10.65 -26.45
N GLU A 490 -11.85 -11.72 -27.17
CA GLU A 490 -11.79 -13.08 -26.61
C GLU A 490 -10.36 -13.34 -26.11
N ALA A 491 -10.15 -13.16 -24.81
CA ALA A 491 -8.86 -13.33 -24.17
C ALA A 491 -8.55 -14.82 -23.93
N HIS A 492 -7.40 -15.28 -24.42
CA HIS A 492 -6.91 -16.64 -24.17
C HIS A 492 -5.60 -16.60 -23.40
N ASP A 493 -5.53 -17.34 -22.29
CA ASP A 493 -4.26 -17.61 -21.60
C ASP A 493 -3.32 -18.37 -22.52
N VAL A 494 -2.16 -17.82 -22.89
CA VAL A 494 -1.17 -18.51 -23.73
C VAL A 494 0.15 -18.56 -22.99
N HIS A 495 0.48 -19.72 -22.44
CA HIS A 495 1.79 -19.93 -21.82
C HIS A 495 2.84 -20.21 -22.91
N MET A 496 4.09 -19.81 -22.69
CA MET A 496 5.18 -20.10 -23.64
C MET A 496 5.33 -21.59 -23.97
N SER A 497 5.11 -22.48 -22.99
CA SER A 497 5.08 -23.92 -23.24
C SER A 497 3.97 -24.35 -24.21
N ASP A 498 2.83 -23.66 -24.27
CA ASP A 498 1.77 -23.98 -25.24
C ASP A 498 2.21 -23.73 -26.68
N ILE A 499 3.01 -22.69 -26.89
CA ILE A 499 3.58 -22.38 -28.20
C ILE A 499 4.70 -23.37 -28.53
N ILE A 500 5.63 -23.60 -27.60
CA ILE A 500 6.79 -24.49 -27.78
C ILE A 500 6.34 -25.93 -28.07
N ASP A 501 5.33 -26.42 -27.35
CA ASP A 501 4.81 -27.78 -27.50
C ASP A 501 3.73 -27.90 -28.61
N GLY A 502 3.38 -26.80 -29.28
CA GLY A 502 2.39 -26.79 -30.35
C GLY A 502 0.94 -27.05 -29.90
N ARG A 503 0.60 -26.72 -28.66
CA ARG A 503 -0.79 -26.74 -28.15
C ARG A 503 -1.61 -25.54 -28.61
N LYS A 504 -0.95 -24.40 -28.86
CA LYS A 504 -1.55 -23.16 -29.38
C LYS A 504 -0.66 -22.55 -30.44
N PHE A 505 -1.25 -21.86 -31.42
CA PHE A 505 -0.52 -21.29 -32.54
C PHE A 505 -0.83 -19.80 -32.69
N LEU A 506 0.21 -18.95 -32.81
CA LEU A 506 0.05 -17.50 -32.93
C LEU A 506 -0.75 -17.06 -34.18
N LYS A 507 -0.77 -17.88 -35.23
CA LYS A 507 -1.58 -17.64 -36.43
C LYS A 507 -3.09 -17.60 -36.17
N ASP A 508 -3.55 -18.20 -35.06
CA ASP A 508 -4.97 -18.26 -34.70
C ASP A 508 -5.44 -16.98 -33.95
N PHE A 509 -4.53 -16.03 -33.72
CA PHE A 509 -4.77 -14.80 -32.98
C PHE A 509 -4.62 -13.57 -33.87
N SER A 510 -5.45 -12.56 -33.62
CA SER A 510 -5.35 -11.24 -34.27
C SER A 510 -4.52 -10.27 -33.44
N ALA A 511 -4.44 -10.49 -32.13
CA ALA A 511 -3.67 -9.68 -31.20
C ALA A 511 -2.84 -10.53 -30.25
N LEU A 512 -1.74 -9.97 -29.76
CA LEU A 512 -0.91 -10.56 -28.71
C LEU A 512 -0.59 -9.49 -27.66
N VAL A 513 -0.61 -9.86 -26.39
CA VAL A 513 -0.05 -9.01 -25.33
C VAL A 513 0.93 -9.82 -24.48
N ALA A 514 2.15 -9.33 -24.36
CA ALA A 514 3.14 -9.84 -23.41
C ALA A 514 2.94 -9.14 -22.06
N CYS A 515 2.57 -9.92 -21.04
CA CYS A 515 2.19 -9.40 -19.73
C CYS A 515 3.38 -9.12 -18.81
N GLY A 516 3.16 -8.32 -17.78
CA GLY A 516 4.18 -7.98 -16.78
C GLY A 516 4.40 -9.05 -15.70
N GLY A 517 5.52 -8.96 -15.00
CA GLY A 517 5.90 -9.82 -13.88
C GLY A 517 7.41 -9.96 -13.75
N PHE A 518 7.88 -11.10 -13.27
CA PHE A 518 9.29 -11.40 -13.05
C PHE A 518 9.64 -12.72 -13.74
N SER A 519 9.56 -12.76 -15.07
CA SER A 519 9.86 -13.99 -15.81
C SER A 519 11.29 -14.47 -15.48
N TYR A 520 11.43 -15.74 -15.12
CA TYR A 520 12.68 -16.31 -14.60
C TYR A 520 13.30 -15.56 -13.39
N GLY A 521 12.50 -14.77 -12.66
CA GLY A 521 12.99 -13.94 -11.56
C GLY A 521 13.92 -12.81 -12.01
N ASP A 522 13.83 -12.39 -13.27
CA ASP A 522 14.68 -11.39 -13.93
C ASP A 522 16.19 -11.73 -13.92
N VAL A 523 16.53 -12.99 -13.65
CA VAL A 523 17.91 -13.48 -13.72
C VAL A 523 18.40 -13.41 -15.17
N LEU A 524 19.65 -12.96 -15.36
CA LEU A 524 20.26 -12.64 -16.65
C LEU A 524 19.73 -11.36 -17.33
N GLY A 525 18.97 -10.54 -16.60
CA GLY A 525 18.32 -9.32 -17.06
C GLY A 525 16.82 -9.51 -17.26
N ALA A 526 16.01 -8.52 -16.89
CA ALA A 526 14.57 -8.63 -16.95
C ALA A 526 14.08 -8.82 -18.40
N GLY A 527 13.19 -9.79 -18.63
CA GLY A 527 12.67 -10.15 -19.96
C GLY A 527 13.66 -10.87 -20.90
N GLU A 528 14.95 -10.95 -20.55
CA GLU A 528 16.00 -11.57 -21.37
C GLU A 528 15.82 -13.08 -21.53
N GLY A 529 15.60 -13.79 -20.42
CA GLY A 529 15.38 -15.25 -20.45
C GLY A 529 14.17 -15.63 -21.31
N TRP A 530 13.10 -14.84 -21.23
CA TRP A 530 11.89 -15.03 -22.03
C TRP A 530 12.14 -14.73 -23.51
N ALA A 531 12.77 -13.61 -23.85
CA ALA A 531 13.08 -13.28 -25.25
C ALA A 531 14.03 -14.32 -25.86
N LYS A 532 15.10 -14.71 -25.16
CA LYS A 532 16.08 -15.68 -25.64
C LYS A 532 15.50 -17.08 -25.79
N SER A 533 14.53 -17.48 -24.95
CA SER A 533 13.84 -18.78 -25.13
C SER A 533 13.04 -18.83 -26.43
N ILE A 534 12.49 -17.70 -26.89
CA ILE A 534 11.86 -17.54 -28.21
C ILE A 534 12.93 -17.59 -29.31
N LEU A 535 13.96 -16.76 -29.22
CA LEU A 535 14.96 -16.59 -30.28
C LEU A 535 15.80 -17.85 -30.53
N PHE A 536 16.12 -18.62 -29.48
CA PHE A 536 16.96 -19.82 -29.58
C PHE A 536 16.19 -21.08 -29.94
N ASN A 537 14.86 -21.04 -29.98
CA ASN A 537 14.03 -22.09 -30.52
C ASN A 537 13.52 -21.67 -31.90
N SER A 538 14.09 -22.23 -32.97
CA SER A 538 13.76 -21.83 -34.35
C SER A 538 12.27 -21.86 -34.67
N LYS A 539 11.53 -22.90 -34.23
CA LYS A 539 10.09 -22.99 -34.47
C LYS A 539 9.32 -21.89 -33.77
N THR A 540 9.70 -21.57 -32.53
CA THR A 540 9.06 -20.50 -31.77
C THR A 540 9.41 -19.15 -32.37
N ARG A 541 10.69 -18.89 -32.67
CA ARG A 541 11.15 -17.69 -33.39
C ARG A 541 10.34 -17.44 -34.66
N ASP A 542 10.26 -18.44 -35.54
CA ASP A 542 9.54 -18.35 -36.81
C ASP A 542 8.05 -18.03 -36.60
N ALA A 543 7.43 -18.61 -35.55
CA ALA A 543 6.03 -18.35 -35.23
C ALA A 543 5.77 -16.89 -34.76
N PHE A 544 6.69 -16.32 -33.96
CA PHE A 544 6.61 -14.92 -33.52
C PHE A 544 6.89 -13.97 -34.68
N GLU A 545 7.96 -14.21 -35.45
CA GLU A 545 8.30 -13.40 -36.63
C GLU A 545 7.16 -13.39 -37.65
N ALA A 546 6.57 -14.56 -37.95
CA ALA A 546 5.40 -14.65 -38.81
C ALA A 546 4.18 -13.87 -38.27
N PHE A 547 3.98 -13.82 -36.95
CA PHE A 547 2.93 -13.01 -36.34
C PHE A 547 3.19 -11.50 -36.52
N PHE A 548 4.42 -11.03 -36.34
CA PHE A 548 4.77 -9.62 -36.48
C PHE A 548 4.79 -9.15 -37.95
N LEU A 549 5.09 -10.03 -38.90
CA LEU A 549 5.09 -9.72 -40.34
C LEU A 549 3.69 -9.60 -40.95
N ARG A 550 2.66 -10.20 -40.31
CA ARG A 550 1.27 -10.08 -40.76
C ARG A 550 0.80 -8.62 -40.74
N PRO A 551 0.04 -8.14 -41.74
CA PRO A 551 -0.45 -6.76 -41.77
C PRO A 551 -1.67 -6.53 -40.87
N ASP A 552 -2.35 -7.60 -40.45
CA ASP A 552 -3.63 -7.60 -39.72
C ASP A 552 -3.46 -7.89 -38.21
N THR A 553 -2.24 -7.77 -37.69
CA THR A 553 -1.92 -8.06 -36.27
C THR A 553 -1.59 -6.80 -35.47
N ILE A 554 -1.87 -6.84 -34.17
CA ILE A 554 -1.38 -5.85 -33.21
C ILE A 554 -0.69 -6.55 -32.04
N ALA A 555 0.26 -5.88 -31.40
CA ALA A 555 0.93 -6.41 -30.21
C ALA A 555 1.19 -5.32 -29.16
N LEU A 556 1.13 -5.73 -27.90
CA LEU A 556 1.42 -4.87 -26.75
C LEU A 556 2.41 -5.58 -25.81
N GLY A 557 3.43 -4.88 -25.32
CA GLY A 557 4.30 -5.36 -24.25
C GLY A 557 4.21 -4.44 -23.04
N ILE A 558 3.83 -4.95 -21.88
CA ILE A 558 3.75 -4.18 -20.63
C ILE A 558 4.79 -4.66 -19.63
N CYS A 559 5.59 -3.73 -19.08
CA CYS A 559 6.61 -3.98 -18.05
C CYS A 559 7.57 -5.12 -18.46
N ASN A 560 7.44 -6.32 -17.88
CA ASN A 560 8.26 -7.48 -18.29
C ASN A 560 8.03 -7.92 -19.74
N GLY A 561 6.81 -7.74 -20.26
CA GLY A 561 6.53 -7.91 -21.68
C GLY A 561 7.15 -6.80 -22.55
N CYS A 562 7.28 -5.58 -22.03
CA CYS A 562 7.99 -4.48 -22.70
C CYS A 562 9.49 -4.81 -22.82
N GLN A 563 10.11 -5.23 -21.73
CA GLN A 563 11.49 -5.69 -21.68
C GLN A 563 11.72 -6.87 -22.64
N MET A 564 10.87 -7.90 -22.57
CA MET A 564 10.96 -9.06 -23.47
C MET A 564 10.85 -8.64 -24.94
N MET A 565 9.86 -7.83 -25.30
CA MET A 565 9.69 -7.38 -26.69
C MET A 565 10.82 -6.46 -27.16
N SER A 566 11.42 -5.64 -26.30
CA SER A 566 12.62 -4.87 -26.65
C SER A 566 13.82 -5.76 -27.03
N ASN A 567 13.91 -6.93 -26.40
CA ASN A 567 14.92 -7.95 -26.69
C ASN A 567 14.56 -8.82 -27.91
N LEU A 568 13.33 -8.71 -28.43
CA LEU A 568 12.90 -9.32 -29.70
C LEU A 568 12.94 -8.37 -30.89
N LYS A 569 13.49 -7.16 -30.75
CA LYS A 569 13.44 -6.13 -31.81
C LYS A 569 13.95 -6.60 -33.18
N GLU A 570 14.87 -7.59 -33.22
CA GLU A 570 15.38 -8.16 -34.49
C GLU A 570 14.31 -8.87 -35.34
N ILE A 571 13.18 -9.29 -34.76
CA ILE A 571 12.06 -9.94 -35.46
C ILE A 571 10.77 -9.10 -35.46
N ILE A 572 10.83 -7.85 -34.97
CA ILE A 572 9.69 -6.93 -34.92
C ILE A 572 9.92 -5.78 -35.93
N PRO A 573 9.18 -5.72 -37.05
CA PRO A 573 9.38 -4.68 -38.06
C PRO A 573 9.20 -3.25 -37.51
N GLY A 574 10.17 -2.38 -37.81
CA GLY A 574 10.13 -0.97 -37.44
C GLY A 574 10.40 -0.70 -35.95
N SER A 575 11.08 -1.61 -35.26
CA SER A 575 11.47 -1.50 -33.85
C SER A 575 12.98 -1.28 -33.64
N ASP A 576 13.75 -1.07 -34.72
CA ASP A 576 15.23 -0.97 -34.70
C ASP A 576 15.76 0.05 -33.68
N LEU A 577 15.01 1.13 -33.47
CA LEU A 577 15.36 2.23 -32.57
C LEU A 577 14.90 2.04 -31.12
N TRP A 578 14.18 0.95 -30.78
CA TRP A 578 13.77 0.69 -29.39
C TRP A 578 14.99 0.57 -28.45
N PRO A 579 14.93 1.19 -27.25
CA PRO A 579 16.00 1.11 -26.28
C PRO A 579 16.02 -0.27 -25.61
N HIS A 580 17.08 -0.53 -24.85
CA HIS A 580 17.08 -1.58 -23.84
C HIS A 580 16.55 -1.01 -22.52
N PHE A 581 16.00 -1.88 -21.68
CA PHE A 581 15.53 -1.52 -20.34
C PHE A 581 16.43 -2.20 -19.31
N VAL A 582 17.00 -1.41 -18.40
CA VAL A 582 17.96 -1.87 -17.40
C VAL A 582 17.62 -1.29 -16.03
N LYS A 583 18.43 -1.62 -15.03
CA LYS A 583 18.25 -1.20 -13.63
C LYS A 583 17.96 0.30 -13.49
N ASN A 584 16.95 0.62 -12.67
CA ASN A 584 16.58 2.00 -12.34
C ASN A 584 17.78 2.78 -11.76
N LYS A 585 17.87 4.08 -12.04
CA LYS A 585 18.89 4.95 -11.45
C LYS A 585 18.82 5.05 -9.92
N SER A 586 17.66 4.78 -9.31
CA SER A 586 17.51 4.71 -7.86
C SER A 586 18.22 3.50 -7.25
N GLU A 587 18.65 2.53 -8.08
CA GLU A 587 19.19 1.23 -7.69
C GLU A 587 18.17 0.32 -6.98
N GLN A 588 16.89 0.70 -7.01
CA GLN A 588 15.80 0.10 -6.22
C GLN A 588 14.58 -0.21 -7.11
N PHE A 589 13.77 -1.18 -6.66
CA PHE A 589 12.44 -1.41 -7.22
C PHE A 589 11.51 -0.23 -6.88
N GLU A 590 10.75 0.23 -7.87
CA GLU A 590 9.85 1.38 -7.74
C GLU A 590 8.41 0.97 -8.02
N ALA A 591 7.61 0.86 -6.95
CA ALA A 591 6.15 0.83 -7.02
C ALA A 591 5.59 2.23 -6.80
N ARG A 592 5.22 2.93 -7.87
CA ARG A 592 4.83 4.35 -7.84
C ARG A 592 3.50 4.57 -8.57
N PHE A 593 2.82 5.66 -8.24
CA PHE A 593 1.65 6.14 -8.98
C PHE A 593 1.95 7.58 -9.40
N VAL A 594 2.30 7.77 -10.67
CA VAL A 594 2.89 9.01 -11.21
C VAL A 594 2.20 9.39 -12.51
N SER A 595 2.35 10.64 -12.93
CA SER A 595 1.77 11.14 -14.18
C SER A 595 2.65 10.84 -15.39
N VAL A 596 2.00 10.46 -16.49
CA VAL A 596 2.60 10.40 -17.82
C VAL A 596 1.81 11.24 -18.81
N GLU A 597 2.51 11.88 -19.73
CA GLU A 597 1.97 12.49 -20.94
C GLU A 597 1.99 11.49 -22.09
N ILE A 598 0.90 11.40 -22.83
CA ILE A 598 0.78 10.61 -24.05
C ILE A 598 1.29 11.44 -25.23
N LEU A 599 2.43 11.05 -25.80
CA LEU A 599 3.08 11.76 -26.89
C LEU A 599 2.48 11.41 -28.25
N LYS A 600 2.49 12.38 -29.17
CA LYS A 600 2.10 12.16 -30.57
C LYS A 600 2.96 11.06 -31.20
N SER A 601 2.31 10.04 -31.71
CA SER A 601 2.93 8.87 -32.34
C SER A 601 1.91 8.15 -33.24
N ASN A 602 2.38 7.17 -34.01
CA ASN A 602 1.52 6.33 -34.85
C ASN A 602 0.85 5.17 -34.09
N SER A 603 1.09 5.03 -32.78
CA SER A 603 0.58 3.91 -31.98
C SER A 603 -0.94 3.84 -32.02
N ILE A 604 -1.48 2.74 -32.56
CA ILE A 604 -2.93 2.51 -32.65
C ILE A 604 -3.60 2.49 -31.27
N PHE A 605 -2.85 2.10 -30.22
CA PHE A 605 -3.34 2.08 -28.85
C PHE A 605 -3.65 3.47 -28.29
N PHE A 606 -3.06 4.55 -28.84
CA PHE A 606 -3.15 5.90 -28.30
C PHE A 606 -3.88 6.88 -29.23
N ASP A 607 -4.62 6.37 -30.21
CA ASP A 607 -5.40 7.21 -31.10
C ASP A 607 -6.41 8.07 -30.33
N GLY A 608 -6.43 9.38 -30.65
CA GLY A 608 -7.22 10.38 -29.94
C GLY A 608 -6.89 10.54 -28.45
N MET A 609 -5.70 10.13 -27.97
CA MET A 609 -5.26 10.31 -26.59
C MET A 609 -4.04 11.25 -26.46
N HIS A 610 -3.46 11.71 -27.57
CA HIS A 610 -2.24 12.53 -27.56
C HIS A 610 -2.43 13.84 -26.79
N GLY A 611 -1.44 14.22 -25.98
CA GLY A 611 -1.47 15.40 -25.11
C GLY A 611 -2.19 15.19 -23.78
N ALA A 612 -2.83 14.03 -23.56
CA ALA A 612 -3.39 13.69 -22.27
C ALA A 612 -2.29 13.46 -21.23
N VAL A 613 -2.51 13.96 -20.02
CA VAL A 613 -1.69 13.72 -18.84
C VAL A 613 -2.52 12.89 -17.87
N LEU A 614 -2.08 11.66 -17.61
CA LEU A 614 -2.83 10.68 -16.81
C LEU A 614 -1.90 10.05 -15.76
N PRO A 615 -2.37 9.86 -14.52
CA PRO A 615 -1.64 9.08 -13.54
C PRO A 615 -1.70 7.60 -13.91
N ILE A 616 -0.63 6.86 -13.65
CA ILE A 616 -0.50 5.44 -14.02
C ILE A 616 0.30 4.67 -12.95
N ALA A 617 -0.02 3.38 -12.80
CA ALA A 617 0.73 2.47 -11.96
C ALA A 617 2.10 2.16 -12.57
N VAL A 618 3.15 2.22 -11.75
CA VAL A 618 4.52 1.83 -12.07
C VAL A 618 4.96 0.80 -11.04
N ALA A 619 5.58 -0.29 -11.48
CA ALA A 619 6.05 -1.38 -10.63
C ALA A 619 7.22 -2.12 -11.30
N HIS A 620 8.44 -1.57 -11.22
CA HIS A 620 9.62 -2.16 -11.86
C HIS A 620 10.94 -1.82 -11.15
N GLY A 621 11.92 -2.73 -11.25
CA GLY A 621 13.31 -2.49 -10.85
C GLY A 621 14.26 -2.21 -12.03
N GLU A 622 13.86 -2.59 -13.24
CA GLU A 622 14.65 -2.46 -14.47
C GLU A 622 13.87 -1.71 -15.56
N GLY A 623 13.46 -0.46 -15.29
CA GLY A 623 12.70 0.37 -16.23
C GLY A 623 13.48 1.50 -16.87
N PHE A 624 14.77 1.65 -16.57
CA PHE A 624 15.59 2.72 -17.13
C PHE A 624 15.89 2.46 -18.61
N THR A 625 15.60 3.44 -19.47
CA THR A 625 15.85 3.35 -20.92
C THR A 625 17.32 3.62 -21.24
N GLU A 626 18.01 2.59 -21.70
CA GLU A 626 19.39 2.64 -22.17
C GLU A 626 19.44 2.68 -23.71
N TYR A 627 20.09 3.72 -24.23
CA TYR A 627 20.32 3.92 -25.65
C TYR A 627 21.78 3.64 -25.99
N GLN A 628 22.04 2.99 -27.13
CA GLN A 628 23.39 2.66 -27.59
C GLN A 628 24.20 3.91 -27.93
N THR A 629 23.52 4.95 -28.43
CA THR A 629 24.14 6.24 -28.75
C THR A 629 23.19 7.38 -28.40
N GLN A 630 23.74 8.58 -28.19
CA GLN A 630 22.93 9.79 -27.97
C GLN A 630 22.07 10.15 -29.20
N ASN A 631 22.52 9.77 -30.41
CA ASN A 631 21.75 9.97 -31.64
C ASN A 631 20.49 9.09 -31.69
N GLN A 632 20.55 7.85 -31.18
CA GLN A 632 19.41 6.94 -31.17
C GLN A 632 18.19 7.56 -30.49
N MET A 633 18.39 8.23 -29.35
CA MET A 633 17.30 8.90 -28.64
C MET A 633 16.69 10.04 -29.47
N ASN A 634 17.53 10.85 -30.12
CA ASN A 634 17.05 11.90 -31.02
C ASN A 634 16.27 11.30 -32.19
N ASP A 635 16.73 10.18 -32.74
CA ASP A 635 16.06 9.48 -33.84
C ASP A 635 14.71 8.92 -33.41
N VAL A 636 14.58 8.37 -32.19
CA VAL A 636 13.29 7.95 -31.61
C VAL A 636 12.30 9.11 -31.58
N LEU A 637 12.73 10.30 -31.15
CA LEU A 637 11.88 11.48 -31.07
C LEU A 637 11.53 12.02 -32.47
N ASN A 638 12.52 12.11 -33.37
CA ASN A 638 12.35 12.60 -34.74
C ASN A 638 11.38 11.72 -35.55
N HIS A 639 11.43 10.41 -35.35
CA HIS A 639 10.53 9.44 -36.00
C HIS A 639 9.21 9.23 -35.23
N GLN A 640 8.95 9.99 -34.17
CA GLN A 640 7.72 9.91 -33.35
C GLN A 640 7.45 8.49 -32.80
N LEU A 641 8.52 7.79 -32.40
CA LEU A 641 8.45 6.43 -31.87
C LEU A 641 8.23 6.40 -30.36
N ALA A 642 8.47 7.50 -29.63
CA ALA A 642 8.14 7.62 -28.22
C ALA A 642 6.63 7.83 -28.04
N THR A 643 6.00 7.06 -27.14
CA THR A 643 4.55 7.11 -26.89
C THR A 643 4.19 7.71 -25.54
N LEU A 644 5.04 7.53 -24.52
CA LEU A 644 4.79 7.98 -23.15
C LEU A 644 6.01 8.68 -22.57
N ARG A 645 5.76 9.74 -21.79
CA ARG A 645 6.77 10.48 -21.03
C ARG A 645 6.30 10.75 -19.60
N TYR A 646 7.12 10.45 -18.60
CA TYR A 646 6.91 10.92 -17.23
C TYR A 646 6.92 12.44 -17.15
N VAL A 647 5.95 13.00 -16.44
CA VAL A 647 5.83 14.43 -16.20
C VAL A 647 5.78 14.73 -14.70
N ASP A 648 6.22 15.93 -14.33
CA ASP A 648 5.96 16.45 -13.00
C ASP A 648 4.48 16.83 -12.82
N ASN A 649 4.10 17.23 -11.61
CA ASN A 649 2.74 17.64 -11.28
C ASN A 649 2.34 18.98 -11.95
N TYR A 650 3.28 19.68 -12.58
CA TYR A 650 3.04 20.85 -13.43
C TYR A 650 2.94 20.50 -14.92
N HIS A 651 2.84 19.21 -15.24
CA HIS A 651 2.70 18.65 -16.59
C HIS A 651 3.92 18.86 -17.48
N LYS A 652 5.10 19.08 -16.90
CA LYS A 652 6.36 19.21 -17.67
C LYS A 652 7.10 17.88 -17.68
N GLY A 653 7.59 17.47 -18.84
CA GLY A 653 8.47 16.29 -18.97
C GLY A 653 9.66 16.39 -18.02
N THR A 654 9.92 15.33 -17.24
CA THR A 654 10.89 15.39 -16.15
C THR A 654 11.84 14.19 -16.12
N SER A 655 13.04 14.44 -15.60
CA SER A 655 14.02 13.41 -15.24
C SER A 655 14.25 13.31 -13.73
N THR A 656 13.53 14.12 -12.95
CA THR A 656 13.65 14.21 -11.49
C THR A 656 12.90 13.05 -10.83
N TYR A 657 13.56 12.41 -9.87
CA TYR A 657 12.95 11.38 -9.03
C TYR A 657 12.03 11.99 -7.96
N PRO A 658 10.90 11.36 -7.59
CA PRO A 658 10.36 10.11 -8.12
C PRO A 658 9.32 10.28 -9.25
N MET A 659 9.05 11.50 -9.71
CA MET A 659 8.08 11.76 -10.81
C MET A 659 8.49 11.00 -12.08
N ASN A 660 9.80 10.95 -12.34
CA ASN A 660 10.42 9.93 -13.19
C ASN A 660 11.07 8.87 -12.29
N PRO A 661 10.40 7.72 -12.08
CA PRO A 661 10.82 6.76 -11.06
C PRO A 661 12.09 5.99 -11.42
N ASN A 662 12.38 5.81 -12.71
CA ASN A 662 13.54 5.03 -13.16
C ASN A 662 14.70 5.89 -13.67
N GLY A 663 14.48 7.19 -13.85
CA GLY A 663 15.48 8.17 -14.28
C GLY A 663 15.74 8.18 -15.79
N SER A 664 14.85 7.58 -16.60
CA SER A 664 14.94 7.53 -18.06
C SER A 664 15.13 8.92 -18.68
N PRO A 665 16.03 9.10 -19.66
CA PRO A 665 16.25 10.39 -20.31
C PRO A 665 14.96 10.99 -20.89
N ASN A 666 14.73 12.29 -20.66
CA ASN A 666 13.50 13.02 -21.01
C ASN A 666 12.20 12.38 -20.49
N GLY A 667 12.26 11.47 -19.52
CA GLY A 667 11.10 10.77 -18.99
C GLY A 667 10.49 9.72 -19.91
N ILE A 668 11.12 9.37 -21.04
CA ILE A 668 10.52 8.46 -22.01
C ILE A 668 10.39 7.05 -21.42
N THR A 669 9.19 6.46 -21.49
CA THR A 669 8.86 5.19 -20.84
C THR A 669 7.97 4.26 -21.68
N GLY A 670 7.67 4.67 -22.91
CA GLY A 670 6.88 3.89 -23.85
C GLY A 670 7.27 4.18 -25.30
N PHE A 671 7.17 3.16 -26.14
CA PHE A 671 7.61 3.16 -27.54
C PHE A 671 6.61 2.45 -28.45
N THR A 672 6.62 2.78 -29.73
CA THR A 672 5.86 2.10 -30.79
C THR A 672 6.76 1.73 -31.95
N SER A 673 6.36 0.75 -32.75
CA SER A 673 6.93 0.48 -34.07
C SER A 673 6.57 1.59 -35.05
N ALA A 674 7.36 1.73 -36.13
CA ALA A 674 7.13 2.74 -37.17
C ALA A 674 5.72 2.70 -37.78
N ASN A 675 5.13 1.51 -37.89
CA ASN A 675 3.78 1.29 -38.41
C ASN A 675 2.65 1.44 -37.37
N GLY A 676 2.99 1.67 -36.09
CA GLY A 676 2.01 1.90 -35.03
C GLY A 676 1.32 0.67 -34.44
N ARG A 677 1.54 -0.54 -34.99
CA ARG A 677 0.80 -1.76 -34.60
C ARG A 677 1.38 -2.45 -33.36
N PHE A 678 2.64 -2.18 -33.03
CA PHE A 678 3.34 -2.82 -31.92
C PHE A 678 3.81 -1.74 -30.95
N SER A 679 3.31 -1.78 -29.72
CA SER A 679 3.68 -0.81 -28.68
C SER A 679 4.22 -1.53 -27.46
N ILE A 680 5.19 -0.91 -26.80
CA ILE A 680 5.77 -1.39 -25.54
C ILE A 680 5.82 -0.25 -24.53
N MET A 681 5.56 -0.53 -23.26
CA MET A 681 5.71 0.46 -22.19
C MET A 681 5.97 -0.18 -20.83
N MET A 682 6.68 0.54 -19.97
CA MET A 682 6.98 0.07 -18.62
C MET A 682 5.84 0.23 -17.61
N PRO A 683 5.02 1.30 -17.62
CA PRO A 683 3.88 1.43 -16.72
C PRO A 683 2.74 0.45 -17.03
N HIS A 684 1.81 0.29 -16.09
CA HIS A 684 0.75 -0.72 -16.12
C HIS A 684 -0.66 -0.09 -16.28
N PRO A 685 -1.14 0.19 -17.51
CA PRO A 685 -2.49 0.71 -17.71
C PRO A 685 -3.60 -0.30 -17.36
N GLU A 686 -3.30 -1.60 -17.45
CA GLU A 686 -4.23 -2.70 -17.14
C GLU A 686 -4.51 -2.85 -15.64
N ARG A 687 -3.69 -2.25 -14.79
CA ARG A 687 -3.88 -2.24 -13.34
C ARG A 687 -4.76 -1.08 -12.88
N VAL A 688 -5.09 -0.13 -13.75
CA VAL A 688 -5.75 1.14 -13.41
C VAL A 688 -6.82 1.57 -14.44
N TYR A 689 -7.39 0.61 -15.17
CA TYR A 689 -8.41 0.89 -16.20
C TYR A 689 -9.81 1.16 -15.62
N ARG A 690 -10.04 0.92 -14.32
CA ARG A 690 -11.23 1.31 -13.57
C ARG A 690 -10.88 2.41 -12.57
N ALA A 691 -11.81 3.35 -12.34
CA ALA A 691 -11.60 4.46 -11.41
C ALA A 691 -11.20 3.95 -10.02
N VAL A 692 -11.93 2.97 -9.49
CA VAL A 692 -11.69 2.36 -8.16
C VAL A 692 -10.34 1.66 -8.01
N GLN A 693 -9.61 1.37 -9.10
CA GLN A 693 -8.28 0.75 -9.05
C GLN A 693 -7.14 1.80 -8.93
N ASN A 694 -7.46 3.08 -9.10
CA ASN A 694 -6.46 4.15 -9.06
C ASN A 694 -6.24 4.57 -7.60
N SER A 695 -4.97 4.55 -7.15
CA SER A 695 -4.58 5.05 -5.81
C SER A 695 -5.17 6.44 -5.52
N TRP A 696 -5.18 7.30 -6.53
CA TRP A 696 -5.90 8.56 -6.47
C TRP A 696 -6.53 8.86 -7.82
N HIS A 697 -7.72 9.44 -7.80
CA HIS A 697 -8.38 9.95 -8.99
C HIS A 697 -9.31 11.12 -8.61
N PRO A 698 -9.66 11.99 -9.58
CA PRO A 698 -10.72 12.97 -9.38
C PRO A 698 -12.05 12.29 -9.03
N GLU A 699 -12.83 12.91 -8.14
CA GLU A 699 -14.17 12.41 -7.74
C GLU A 699 -15.15 12.28 -8.91
N THR A 700 -14.90 12.95 -10.03
CA THR A 700 -15.72 12.89 -11.25
C THR A 700 -15.55 11.59 -12.04
N TRP A 701 -14.54 10.77 -11.72
CA TRP A 701 -14.35 9.48 -12.38
C TRP A 701 -15.20 8.41 -11.71
N ASP A 702 -16.07 7.76 -12.49
CA ASP A 702 -16.88 6.63 -12.05
C ASP A 702 -16.82 5.50 -13.09
N GLY A 703 -16.80 4.26 -12.61
CA GLY A 703 -16.67 3.07 -13.46
C GLY A 703 -15.29 2.94 -14.10
N LEU A 704 -15.19 3.26 -15.39
CA LEU A 704 -13.97 3.12 -16.19
C LEU A 704 -13.10 4.39 -16.11
N ALA A 705 -11.78 4.20 -16.04
CA ALA A 705 -10.79 5.26 -16.02
C ALA A 705 -10.26 5.56 -17.44
N PRO A 706 -9.59 6.70 -17.68
CA PRO A 706 -9.12 7.10 -19.00
C PRO A 706 -8.21 6.07 -19.71
N TRP A 707 -7.41 5.29 -18.97
CA TRP A 707 -6.58 4.23 -19.53
C TRP A 707 -7.39 3.12 -20.22
N TYR A 708 -8.67 2.96 -19.89
CA TYR A 708 -9.56 2.03 -20.61
C TYR A 708 -9.60 2.33 -22.12
N LYS A 709 -9.50 3.60 -22.51
CA LYS A 709 -9.53 4.02 -23.92
C LYS A 709 -8.43 3.35 -24.75
N MET A 710 -7.30 3.00 -24.15
CA MET A 710 -6.21 2.32 -24.85
C MET A 710 -6.62 0.92 -25.35
N PHE A 711 -7.31 0.15 -24.51
CA PHE A 711 -7.82 -1.18 -24.85
C PHE A 711 -9.00 -1.09 -25.83
N ALA A 712 -9.81 -0.05 -25.66
CA ALA A 712 -10.90 0.32 -26.55
C ALA A 712 -10.41 0.63 -27.99
N ASN A 713 -9.32 1.41 -28.11
CA ASN A 713 -8.66 1.70 -29.38
C ASN A 713 -8.11 0.43 -30.05
N ALA A 714 -7.52 -0.48 -29.26
CA ALA A 714 -7.06 -1.77 -29.78
C ALA A 714 -8.21 -2.61 -30.37
N TYR A 715 -9.39 -2.59 -29.73
CA TYR A 715 -10.58 -3.26 -30.27
C TYR A 715 -11.08 -2.56 -31.54
N GLN A 716 -11.04 -1.23 -31.58
CA GLN A 716 -11.49 -0.43 -32.71
C GLN A 716 -10.66 -0.66 -33.98
N PHE A 717 -9.37 -1.02 -33.86
CA PHE A 717 -8.54 -1.40 -35.02
C PHE A 717 -9.15 -2.55 -35.85
N PHE A 718 -9.93 -3.46 -35.23
CA PHE A 718 -10.58 -4.59 -35.90
C PHE A 718 -12.01 -4.29 -36.36
N ASN A 719 -12.49 -3.05 -36.21
CA ASN A 719 -13.85 -2.64 -36.52
C ASN A 719 -13.92 -1.60 -37.61
#